data_AF-A0A365Y639-F1
#
_entry.id   AF-A0A365Y639-F1
#
_cell.length_a   1.000
_cell.length_b   1.000
_cell.length_c   1.000
_cell.angle_alpha   90.00
_cell.angle_beta   90.00
_cell.angle_gamma   90.00
#
_symmetry.space_group_name_H-M   'P 1'
#
loop_
_entity.id
_entity.type
_entity.pdbx_description
1 polymer ?
#
loop_
_entity_poly.entity_id
_entity_poly.type
_entity_poly.pdbx_seq_one_letter_code
_entity_poly.pdbx_strand_id
1 'polypeptide(L)'
;MFRKLLLLQLLLFIGYCATAQNPALSKEQIKQMKVDNLSDDQVRALVAEMKKNNIAFSDIDAYAQQKGIPDIEVSKLKSRIQQMGLDKELDQKNQDKKNKDKDEENGTRKIEDDNTEERTTDKKDRDRPKTREERELEKKRKKIFGSELFNNKNLTFEPNLKMPTPPNYRLAADDEILIDVYGYSEVQHRLKVTPDGYIRIPNLGPVYVNGLTMEEAKNRITKQLATIYGGIRSGNTSVAISLGNIRSIRVLLIGEVVNPGSYTIPSLATVANALYVSGGPSENGSFRNIQVIRNGSPVVTFDLYDFLAHGDLTNNIVLQDQDIVKVNPYKTRVELMGEVKRQAIFEAKENESLQNIIDYAGGYTDMSFKDVIRAYRVNNKEREVVNISASEVGSFKLKSGDQFFIDSILNRYSNRVTISGAIFHPGNYALEDNMTVKDLIKRADGVKETAALSRGLIRRLQADYTPSYINFNVQDALTGRSEVRLQKEDSVMIYSKFDLREEYEVRIDGEVNKPGYFNYAENMHLEDLIMMAGGLTDAASIQQVEISRRKRGGVYDPKDSTKAIVQRFDINADLSNNPEAKAFVLQPFDEIVVRRSPAYASQSNVLVSGEVIYPGDYTINSRSERISDLIKRAGGLRPEAYPEGAVMMRKTFINEGDSTLLANKLQVFYNKLQDSTDIVRVQAAVDKKEQLLGINLEQIMKHPGSKYDLLLEEGDIIKVPKKLQTVQLFGEIYFPKKVRYDGAYKFRDYIHGAGGFTAQALKKRSYIVYANGEVKNTKKVFLFNSYPKVKPGAEIYVPTRKERKGLTSGEAVGLASGLASVALVIVTILNTVK
;
A
#
# COMPACT_ATOMS: atom_id res chain seq x y z
N MET A 1 -42.22 -62.29 -10.41
CA MET A 1 -40.76 -62.53 -10.53
C MET A 1 -40.07 -61.31 -11.17
N PHE A 2 -40.23 -60.11 -10.58
CA PHE A 2 -39.64 -58.84 -11.06
C PHE A 2 -39.33 -57.89 -9.88
N ARG A 3 -39.11 -58.45 -8.68
CA ARG A 3 -38.71 -57.71 -7.47
C ARG A 3 -37.37 -58.19 -6.87
N LYS A 4 -36.69 -59.14 -7.54
CA LYS A 4 -35.35 -59.62 -7.14
C LYS A 4 -34.21 -59.22 -8.10
N LEU A 5 -34.50 -58.54 -9.21
CA LEU A 5 -33.46 -58.03 -10.11
C LEU A 5 -33.02 -56.59 -9.79
N LEU A 6 -33.86 -55.82 -9.08
CA LEU A 6 -33.57 -54.41 -8.75
C LEU A 6 -32.74 -54.22 -7.47
N LEU A 7 -32.63 -55.26 -6.64
CA LEU A 7 -31.84 -55.22 -5.39
C LEU A 7 -30.38 -55.65 -5.58
N LEU A 8 -30.02 -56.22 -6.75
CA LEU A 8 -28.65 -56.61 -7.09
C LEU A 8 -27.90 -55.54 -7.90
N GLN A 9 -28.61 -54.55 -8.47
CA GLN A 9 -27.99 -53.38 -9.11
C GLN A 9 -27.82 -52.18 -8.16
N LEU A 10 -28.40 -52.23 -6.96
CA LEU A 10 -28.26 -51.17 -5.94
C LEU A 10 -27.10 -51.42 -4.95
N LEU A 11 -26.34 -52.52 -5.10
CA LEU A 11 -25.31 -52.95 -4.15
C LEU A 11 -23.91 -53.15 -4.77
N LEU A 12 -23.68 -52.61 -5.98
CA LEU A 12 -22.41 -52.70 -6.71
C LEU A 12 -21.82 -51.33 -7.11
N PHE A 13 -22.21 -50.26 -6.42
CA PHE A 13 -21.63 -48.92 -6.59
C PHE A 13 -21.26 -48.25 -5.25
N ILE A 14 -20.80 -49.06 -4.28
CA ILE A 14 -20.06 -48.56 -3.11
C ILE A 14 -18.72 -49.29 -3.11
N GLY A 15 -17.70 -48.63 -3.66
CA GLY A 15 -16.35 -49.19 -3.64
C GLY A 15 -15.50 -48.67 -4.78
N TYR A 16 -15.23 -47.36 -4.79
CA TYR A 16 -13.94 -46.79 -5.23
C TYR A 16 -13.93 -45.32 -4.77
N CYS A 17 -13.41 -45.07 -3.58
CA CYS A 17 -12.90 -43.74 -3.23
C CYS A 17 -11.63 -43.52 -4.05
N ALA A 18 -11.80 -43.02 -5.28
CA ALA A 18 -10.73 -42.37 -6.01
C ALA A 18 -10.77 -40.89 -5.64
N THR A 19 -9.65 -40.38 -5.16
CA THR A 19 -9.38 -38.95 -5.07
C THR A 19 -9.55 -38.35 -6.47
N ALA A 20 -10.62 -37.59 -6.69
CA ALA A 20 -10.80 -36.85 -7.92
C ALA A 20 -9.73 -35.75 -8.00
N GLN A 21 -8.62 -36.06 -8.69
CA GLN A 21 -7.79 -35.03 -9.29
C GLN A 21 -8.63 -34.33 -10.36
N ASN A 22 -8.89 -33.04 -10.18
CA ASN A 22 -9.51 -32.20 -11.22
C ASN A 22 -8.68 -32.32 -12.52
N PRO A 23 -9.28 -32.72 -13.65
CA PRO A 23 -8.56 -32.76 -14.91
C PRO A 23 -8.24 -31.31 -15.33
N ALA A 24 -6.95 -31.05 -15.56
CA ALA A 24 -6.50 -29.78 -16.12
C ALA A 24 -7.15 -29.56 -17.50
N LEU A 25 -7.72 -28.37 -17.70
CA LEU A 25 -8.38 -27.96 -18.95
C LEU A 25 -7.37 -28.00 -20.12
N SER A 26 -7.80 -28.54 -21.26
CA SER A 26 -6.97 -28.58 -22.47
C SER A 26 -6.76 -27.18 -23.08
N LYS A 27 -5.65 -27.00 -23.82
CA LYS A 27 -5.27 -25.72 -24.47
C LYS A 27 -6.34 -25.17 -25.43
N GLU A 28 -7.18 -26.01 -26.04
CA GLU A 28 -8.28 -25.57 -26.91
C GLU A 28 -9.51 -25.11 -26.12
N GLN A 29 -9.80 -25.72 -24.97
CA GLN A 29 -10.93 -25.33 -24.11
C GLN A 29 -10.70 -23.97 -23.46
N ILE A 30 -9.45 -23.60 -23.15
CA ILE A 30 -9.08 -22.30 -22.56
C ILE A 30 -9.31 -21.15 -23.56
N LYS A 31 -9.10 -21.39 -24.87
CA LYS A 31 -9.33 -20.39 -25.92
C LYS A 31 -10.82 -20.06 -26.16
N GLN A 32 -11.72 -20.97 -25.80
CA GLN A 32 -13.18 -20.78 -25.95
C GLN A 32 -13.88 -20.50 -24.60
N MET A 33 -13.10 -20.29 -23.54
CA MET A 33 -13.63 -20.07 -22.20
C MET A 33 -14.39 -18.74 -22.12
N LYS A 34 -15.67 -18.81 -21.77
CA LYS A 34 -16.47 -17.65 -21.38
C LYS A 34 -16.53 -17.58 -19.86
N VAL A 35 -15.99 -16.52 -19.28
CA VAL A 35 -15.91 -16.29 -17.83
C VAL A 35 -17.29 -16.24 -17.18
N ASP A 36 -18.29 -15.81 -17.94
CA ASP A 36 -19.69 -15.75 -17.49
C ASP A 36 -20.27 -17.14 -17.17
N ASN A 37 -19.69 -18.21 -17.71
CA ASN A 37 -20.15 -19.59 -17.51
C ASN A 37 -19.38 -20.33 -16.39
N LEU A 38 -18.38 -19.70 -15.76
CA LEU A 38 -17.63 -20.31 -14.67
C LEU A 38 -18.41 -20.23 -13.35
N SER A 39 -18.35 -21.31 -12.55
CA SER A 39 -18.80 -21.27 -11.16
C SER A 39 -17.75 -20.61 -10.27
N ASP A 40 -18.16 -20.11 -9.10
CA ASP A 40 -17.25 -19.48 -8.15
C ASP A 40 -16.14 -20.44 -7.66
N ASP A 41 -16.43 -21.73 -7.54
CA ASP A 41 -15.43 -22.75 -7.20
C ASP A 41 -14.43 -22.98 -8.34
N GLN A 42 -14.86 -22.88 -9.60
CA GLN A 42 -13.96 -22.92 -10.75
C GLN A 42 -13.07 -21.67 -10.81
N VAL A 43 -13.58 -20.49 -10.45
CA VAL A 43 -12.78 -19.26 -10.35
C VAL A 43 -11.77 -19.36 -9.22
N ARG A 44 -12.14 -19.89 -8.04
CA ARG A 44 -11.20 -20.16 -6.94
C ARG A 44 -10.10 -21.15 -7.33
N ALA A 45 -10.45 -22.21 -8.05
CA ALA A 45 -9.48 -23.17 -8.55
C ALA A 45 -8.48 -22.53 -9.53
N LEU A 46 -8.97 -21.63 -10.40
CA LEU A 46 -8.14 -20.89 -11.34
C LEU A 46 -7.19 -19.91 -10.62
N VAL A 47 -7.68 -19.20 -9.59
CA VAL A 47 -6.85 -18.33 -8.74
C VAL A 47 -5.81 -19.14 -7.97
N ALA A 48 -6.16 -20.31 -7.44
CA ALA A 48 -5.22 -21.19 -6.75
C ALA A 48 -4.11 -21.70 -7.71
N GLU A 49 -4.45 -21.98 -8.96
CA GLU A 49 -3.47 -22.32 -10.00
C GLU A 49 -2.56 -21.13 -10.36
N MET A 50 -3.12 -19.92 -10.46
CA MET A 50 -2.36 -18.70 -10.69
C MET A 50 -1.38 -18.42 -9.53
N LYS A 51 -1.84 -18.59 -8.29
CA LYS A 51 -1.01 -18.48 -7.07
C LYS A 51 0.11 -19.51 -7.06
N LYS A 52 -0.17 -20.76 -7.42
CA LYS A 52 0.82 -21.84 -7.52
C LYS A 52 1.91 -21.53 -8.56
N ASN A 53 1.55 -20.84 -9.63
CA ASN A 53 2.46 -20.44 -10.70
C ASN A 53 3.12 -19.06 -10.48
N ASN A 54 2.97 -18.44 -9.30
CA ASN A 54 3.47 -17.10 -8.95
C ASN A 54 3.03 -15.98 -9.92
N ILE A 55 1.79 -16.02 -10.39
CA ILE A 55 1.22 -14.96 -11.23
C ILE A 55 0.54 -13.93 -10.32
N ALA A 56 1.08 -12.71 -10.27
CA ALA A 56 0.48 -11.60 -9.52
C ALA A 56 -0.80 -11.10 -10.21
N PHE A 57 -1.68 -10.43 -9.46
CA PHE A 57 -2.93 -9.92 -10.02
C PHE A 57 -2.70 -8.92 -11.17
N SER A 58 -1.61 -8.14 -11.08
CA SER A 58 -1.15 -7.23 -12.15
C SER A 58 -0.72 -7.94 -13.44
N ASP A 59 -0.30 -9.20 -13.34
CA ASP A 59 0.36 -9.92 -14.43
C ASP A 59 -0.62 -10.87 -15.17
N ILE A 60 -1.89 -10.90 -14.75
CA ILE A 60 -2.95 -11.73 -15.34
C ILE A 60 -3.12 -11.42 -16.83
N ASP A 61 -2.99 -10.16 -17.26
CA ASP A 61 -3.15 -9.78 -18.67
C ASP A 61 -2.05 -10.42 -19.55
N ALA A 62 -0.80 -10.37 -19.11
CA ALA A 62 0.33 -10.98 -19.82
C ALA A 62 0.23 -12.52 -19.82
N TYR A 63 -0.17 -13.11 -18.69
CA TYR A 63 -0.38 -14.54 -18.57
C TYR A 63 -1.52 -15.04 -19.49
N ALA A 64 -2.62 -14.29 -19.55
CA ALA A 64 -3.78 -14.62 -20.36
C ALA A 64 -3.51 -14.46 -21.86
N GLN A 65 -2.74 -13.45 -22.27
CA GLN A 65 -2.26 -13.29 -23.64
C GLN A 65 -1.38 -14.46 -24.08
N GLN A 66 -0.48 -14.93 -23.20
CA GLN A 66 0.36 -16.12 -23.48
C GLN A 66 -0.47 -17.40 -23.65
N LYS A 67 -1.63 -17.48 -22.99
CA LYS A 67 -2.58 -18.61 -23.08
C LYS A 67 -3.63 -18.43 -24.18
N GLY A 68 -3.65 -17.29 -24.87
CA GLY A 68 -4.56 -16.99 -25.97
C GLY A 68 -6.01 -16.72 -25.55
N ILE A 69 -6.23 -16.24 -24.32
CA ILE A 69 -7.55 -15.86 -23.82
C ILE A 69 -7.91 -14.48 -24.40
N PRO A 70 -9.13 -14.27 -24.94
CA PRO A 70 -9.55 -12.96 -25.44
C PRO A 70 -9.54 -11.87 -24.35
N ASP A 71 -9.02 -10.67 -24.63
CA ASP A 71 -8.87 -9.55 -23.67
C ASP A 71 -10.17 -9.19 -22.92
N ILE A 72 -11.32 -9.35 -23.60
CA ILE A 72 -12.65 -9.10 -23.02
C ILE A 72 -12.97 -10.11 -21.90
N GLU A 73 -12.56 -11.37 -22.06
CA GLU A 73 -12.75 -12.43 -21.07
C GLU A 73 -11.72 -12.27 -19.93
N VAL A 74 -10.50 -11.81 -20.21
CA VAL A 74 -9.52 -11.45 -19.17
C VAL A 74 -10.04 -10.34 -18.27
N SER A 75 -10.63 -9.30 -18.86
CA SER A 75 -11.22 -8.18 -18.12
C SER A 75 -12.39 -8.63 -17.22
N LYS A 76 -13.23 -9.55 -17.71
CA LYS A 76 -14.30 -10.17 -16.91
C LYS A 76 -13.75 -11.02 -15.76
N LEU A 77 -12.70 -11.81 -16.03
CA LEU A 77 -12.07 -12.66 -15.02
C LEU A 77 -11.44 -11.83 -13.90
N LYS A 78 -10.68 -10.78 -14.24
CA LYS A 78 -10.09 -9.85 -13.26
C LYS A 78 -11.15 -9.18 -12.40
N SER A 79 -12.25 -8.74 -13.03
CA SER A 79 -13.39 -8.15 -12.31
C SER A 79 -14.04 -9.16 -11.36
N ARG A 80 -14.21 -10.42 -11.78
CA ARG A 80 -14.80 -11.48 -10.95
C ARG A 80 -13.88 -11.89 -9.79
N ILE A 81 -12.57 -11.94 -10.00
CA ILE A 81 -11.56 -12.19 -8.95
C ILE A 81 -11.58 -11.07 -7.89
N GLN A 82 -11.66 -9.80 -8.31
CA GLN A 82 -11.76 -8.66 -7.39
C GLN A 82 -13.08 -8.63 -6.62
N GLN A 83 -14.20 -8.94 -7.28
CA GLN A 83 -15.51 -9.03 -6.62
C GLN A 83 -15.55 -10.12 -5.55
N MET A 84 -14.80 -11.21 -5.75
CA MET A 84 -14.67 -12.30 -4.78
C MET A 84 -13.58 -12.02 -3.72
N GLY A 85 -12.88 -10.88 -3.78
CA GLY A 85 -11.78 -10.52 -2.87
C GLY A 85 -10.54 -11.42 -2.97
N LEU A 86 -10.42 -12.18 -4.06
CA LEU A 86 -9.37 -13.17 -4.28
C LEU A 86 -8.10 -12.55 -4.91
N ASP A 87 -8.17 -11.30 -5.35
CA ASP A 87 -7.03 -10.51 -5.85
C ASP A 87 -5.93 -10.37 -4.78
N LYS A 88 -6.35 -10.19 -3.51
CA LYS A 88 -5.44 -10.12 -2.36
C LYS A 88 -4.66 -11.41 -2.12
N GLU A 89 -5.18 -12.56 -2.55
CA GLU A 89 -4.51 -13.85 -2.38
C GLU A 89 -3.38 -14.08 -3.40
N LEU A 90 -3.40 -13.37 -4.54
CA LEU A 90 -2.37 -13.43 -5.58
C LEU A 90 -1.19 -12.49 -5.28
N ASP A 91 -1.44 -11.38 -4.58
CA ASP A 91 -0.43 -10.36 -4.27
C ASP A 91 0.25 -10.53 -2.89
N GLN A 92 -0.03 -11.63 -2.20
CA GLN A 92 0.35 -11.90 -0.80
C GLN A 92 1.86 -12.09 -0.53
N LYS A 93 2.74 -11.98 -1.53
CA LYS A 93 4.21 -11.91 -1.33
C LYS A 93 4.76 -10.49 -1.18
N ASN A 94 3.94 -9.44 -1.36
CA ASN A 94 4.36 -8.04 -1.29
C ASN A 94 3.99 -7.31 0.03
N GLN A 95 3.33 -7.99 0.99
CA GLN A 95 3.05 -7.39 2.29
C GLN A 95 4.20 -7.50 3.31
N ASP A 96 5.11 -8.47 3.16
CA ASP A 96 6.30 -8.58 4.02
C ASP A 96 7.44 -7.61 3.63
N LYS A 97 7.34 -6.90 2.49
CA LYS A 97 8.27 -5.82 2.11
C LYS A 97 7.74 -4.42 2.37
N LYS A 98 6.41 -4.22 2.47
CA LYS A 98 5.82 -2.89 2.69
C LYS A 98 5.89 -2.39 4.14
N ASN A 99 6.26 -3.25 5.09
CA ASN A 99 6.51 -2.88 6.49
C ASN A 99 7.99 -2.59 6.81
N LYS A 100 8.89 -2.57 5.81
CA LYS A 100 10.30 -2.17 6.01
C LYS A 100 10.68 -0.82 5.38
N ASP A 101 9.81 -0.23 4.57
CA ASP A 101 10.04 1.07 3.90
C ASP A 101 9.22 2.22 4.53
N LYS A 102 8.70 2.05 5.76
CA LYS A 102 7.91 3.10 6.45
C LYS A 102 8.64 3.85 7.57
N ASP A 103 9.90 3.48 7.87
CA ASP A 103 10.67 4.10 8.96
C ASP A 103 11.82 5.02 8.49
N GLU A 104 11.97 5.30 7.19
CA GLU A 104 13.02 6.22 6.67
C GLU A 104 12.49 7.29 5.71
N GLU A 105 11.30 7.83 5.94
CA GLU A 105 10.83 9.03 5.23
C GLU A 105 10.24 10.06 6.20
N ASN A 106 11.08 10.53 7.12
CA ASN A 106 10.83 11.77 7.86
C ASN A 106 12.12 12.56 7.98
N GLY A 107 12.40 13.38 6.96
CA GLY A 107 13.50 14.32 7.03
C GLY A 107 14.04 14.77 5.68
N THR A 108 13.24 15.48 4.88
CA THR A 108 13.80 16.51 4.00
C THR A 108 12.70 17.48 3.58
N ARG A 109 12.82 18.72 4.07
CA ARG A 109 12.04 19.87 3.63
C ARG A 109 12.22 20.02 2.12
N LYS A 110 11.11 20.08 1.39
CA LYS A 110 11.08 20.69 0.05
C LYS A 110 11.41 22.18 0.22
N ILE A 111 12.58 22.57 -0.26
CA ILE A 111 12.85 23.96 -0.63
C ILE A 111 12.45 24.04 -2.10
N GLU A 112 11.37 24.77 -2.35
CA GLU A 112 11.09 25.32 -3.68
C GLU A 112 12.16 26.36 -3.94
N ASP A 113 12.99 26.14 -4.96
CA ASP A 113 13.73 27.22 -5.60
C ASP A 113 13.39 27.21 -7.10
N ASP A 114 12.75 28.32 -7.45
CA ASP A 114 12.43 28.80 -8.76
C ASP A 114 13.70 29.31 -9.46
N ASN A 115 13.71 29.32 -10.79
CA ASN A 115 14.74 29.85 -11.70
C ASN A 115 16.04 29.04 -11.92
N THR A 116 16.09 28.32 -13.04
CA THR A 116 17.01 28.70 -14.13
C THR A 116 16.57 28.07 -15.45
N GLU A 117 16.16 28.93 -16.37
CA GLU A 117 16.02 28.62 -17.80
C GLU A 117 17.40 28.32 -18.43
N GLU A 118 17.36 27.74 -19.64
CA GLU A 118 18.47 27.47 -20.56
C GLU A 118 19.26 26.15 -20.42
N ARG A 119 18.75 25.12 -21.12
CA ARG A 119 19.44 24.44 -22.24
C ARG A 119 18.53 23.37 -22.83
N THR A 120 17.60 23.83 -23.67
CA THR A 120 16.63 22.99 -24.39
C THR A 120 17.22 22.51 -25.71
N THR A 121 18.08 21.49 -25.71
CA THR A 121 18.34 20.71 -26.94
C THR A 121 18.68 19.22 -26.75
N ASP A 122 19.01 18.71 -25.56
CA ASP A 122 19.45 17.29 -25.40
C ASP A 122 18.53 16.36 -24.59
N LYS A 123 17.32 16.79 -24.21
CA LYS A 123 16.43 15.98 -23.36
C LYS A 123 15.64 14.88 -24.07
N LYS A 124 15.55 14.87 -25.41
CA LYS A 124 14.63 13.96 -26.12
C LYS A 124 15.09 12.49 -26.19
N ASP A 125 16.37 12.19 -25.99
CA ASP A 125 16.87 10.79 -26.02
C ASP A 125 17.02 10.14 -24.63
N ARG A 126 16.90 10.90 -23.53
CA ARG A 126 17.09 10.34 -22.18
C ARG A 126 15.84 9.72 -21.54
N ASP A 127 14.66 9.95 -22.10
CA ASP A 127 13.36 9.51 -21.54
C ASP A 127 12.75 8.28 -22.24
N ARG A 128 13.51 7.58 -23.09
CA ARG A 128 13.06 6.25 -23.54
C ARG A 128 13.05 5.29 -22.35
N PRO A 129 11.93 4.59 -22.09
CA PRO A 129 11.91 3.58 -21.04
C PRO A 129 12.93 2.48 -21.35
N LYS A 130 13.89 2.29 -20.43
CA LYS A 130 14.96 1.29 -20.57
C LYS A 130 14.39 -0.09 -20.82
N THR A 131 14.98 -0.82 -21.76
CA THR A 131 14.64 -2.21 -22.05
C THR A 131 14.94 -3.11 -20.86
N ARG A 132 14.37 -4.33 -20.83
CA ARG A 132 14.66 -5.30 -19.76
C ARG A 132 16.15 -5.64 -19.72
N GLU A 133 16.78 -5.79 -20.88
CA GLU A 133 18.20 -6.10 -21.01
C GLU A 133 19.07 -4.96 -20.45
N GLU A 134 18.78 -3.71 -20.80
CA GLU A 134 19.48 -2.53 -20.26
C GLU A 134 19.39 -2.44 -18.73
N ARG A 135 18.23 -2.78 -18.15
CA ARG A 135 18.06 -2.79 -16.69
C ARG A 135 18.87 -3.88 -16.02
N GLU A 136 18.97 -5.06 -16.62
CA GLU A 136 19.77 -6.17 -16.08
C GLU A 136 21.28 -5.88 -16.20
N LEU A 137 21.73 -5.28 -17.31
CA LEU A 137 23.11 -4.81 -17.46
C LEU A 137 23.44 -3.72 -16.43
N GLU A 138 22.54 -2.77 -16.20
CA GLU A 138 22.73 -1.73 -15.18
C GLU A 138 22.80 -2.33 -13.76
N LYS A 139 21.94 -3.31 -13.43
CA LYS A 139 22.01 -4.02 -12.15
C LYS A 139 23.34 -4.76 -11.98
N LYS A 140 23.79 -5.46 -13.03
CA LYS A 140 25.08 -6.15 -13.03
C LYS A 140 26.23 -5.16 -12.83
N ARG A 141 26.18 -4.03 -13.53
CA ARG A 141 27.18 -2.96 -13.41
C ARG A 141 27.25 -2.40 -11.99
N LYS A 142 26.11 -2.12 -11.36
CA LYS A 142 26.03 -1.59 -9.99
C LYS A 142 26.65 -2.51 -8.93
N LYS A 143 26.77 -3.81 -9.21
CA LYS A 143 27.48 -4.75 -8.33
C LYS A 143 29.00 -4.70 -8.47
N ILE A 144 29.54 -4.09 -9.54
CA ILE A 144 30.98 -4.02 -9.76
C ILE A 144 31.58 -2.98 -8.82
N PHE A 145 32.61 -3.37 -8.08
CA PHE A 145 33.33 -2.46 -7.18
C PHE A 145 33.91 -1.26 -7.97
N GLY A 146 33.73 -0.06 -7.43
CA GLY A 146 34.13 1.19 -8.08
C GLY A 146 33.12 1.76 -9.09
N SER A 147 32.11 1.00 -9.53
CA SER A 147 31.05 1.52 -10.42
C SER A 147 30.17 2.60 -9.76
N GLU A 148 30.09 2.57 -8.42
CA GLU A 148 29.34 3.53 -7.61
C GLU A 148 29.83 4.98 -7.78
N LEU A 149 31.12 5.17 -8.07
CA LEU A 149 31.71 6.49 -8.34
C LEU A 149 31.03 7.22 -9.51
N PHE A 150 30.55 6.44 -10.49
CA PHE A 150 30.01 6.95 -11.75
C PHE A 150 28.46 6.90 -11.79
N ASN A 151 27.82 6.47 -10.71
CA ASN A 151 26.36 6.33 -10.62
C ASN A 151 25.69 7.45 -9.81
N ASN A 152 26.46 8.30 -9.13
CA ASN A 152 25.92 9.37 -8.31
C ASN A 152 25.57 10.60 -9.17
N LYS A 153 24.28 10.95 -9.23
CA LYS A 153 23.78 12.11 -9.99
C LYS A 153 24.24 13.46 -9.43
N ASN A 154 24.67 13.49 -8.16
CA ASN A 154 25.03 14.72 -7.45
C ASN A 154 26.54 14.91 -7.31
N LEU A 155 27.38 13.99 -7.80
CA LEU A 155 28.81 14.25 -7.87
C LEU A 155 29.11 15.18 -9.05
N THR A 156 29.92 16.20 -8.84
CA THR A 156 30.50 17.00 -9.92
C THR A 156 32.01 16.90 -9.79
N PHE A 157 32.64 16.10 -10.65
CA PHE A 157 34.10 16.15 -10.85
C PHE A 157 34.46 17.31 -11.79
N GLU A 158 33.88 18.48 -11.58
CA GLU A 158 34.40 19.68 -12.22
C GLU A 158 35.79 19.92 -11.62
N PRO A 159 36.86 20.06 -12.45
CA PRO A 159 38.15 20.45 -11.94
C PRO A 159 37.94 21.75 -11.15
N ASN A 160 38.37 21.76 -9.90
CA ASN A 160 38.11 22.89 -9.02
C ASN A 160 38.81 24.14 -9.58
N LEU A 161 38.06 24.97 -10.31
CA LEU A 161 38.53 26.23 -10.89
C LEU A 161 38.88 27.26 -9.79
N LYS A 162 38.61 26.96 -8.51
CA LYS A 162 39.03 27.74 -7.34
C LYS A 162 40.35 27.24 -6.72
N MET A 163 41.05 26.29 -7.35
CA MET A 163 42.41 25.92 -6.92
C MET A 163 43.39 27.06 -7.22
N PRO A 164 44.41 27.27 -6.37
CA PRO A 164 45.53 28.16 -6.70
C PRO A 164 46.09 27.78 -8.06
N THR A 165 46.28 28.78 -8.92
CA THR A 165 46.79 28.59 -10.29
C THR A 165 48.04 27.71 -10.28
N PRO A 166 48.02 26.52 -10.92
CA PRO A 166 49.16 25.61 -10.88
C PRO A 166 50.39 26.30 -11.49
N PRO A 167 51.53 26.38 -10.78
CA PRO A 167 52.72 27.11 -11.28
C PRO A 167 53.23 26.55 -12.61
N ASN A 168 53.05 25.24 -12.81
CA ASN A 168 53.46 24.48 -14.00
C ASN A 168 52.40 24.44 -15.12
N TYR A 169 51.24 25.09 -14.95
CA TYR A 169 50.26 25.20 -16.02
C TYR A 169 50.85 25.95 -17.20
N ARG A 170 50.78 25.37 -18.40
CA ARG A 170 51.28 25.99 -19.63
C ARG A 170 50.16 26.73 -20.33
N LEU A 171 50.30 28.04 -20.42
CA LEU A 171 49.37 28.91 -21.11
C LEU A 171 49.34 28.60 -22.60
N ALA A 172 48.15 28.71 -23.18
CA ALA A 172 47.95 28.62 -24.61
C ALA A 172 46.77 29.48 -25.08
N ALA A 173 46.50 29.44 -26.37
CA ALA A 173 45.36 30.10 -26.98
C ALA A 173 44.04 29.75 -26.25
N ASP A 174 43.17 30.75 -26.15
CA ASP A 174 41.88 30.72 -25.46
C ASP A 174 41.89 30.70 -23.93
N ASP A 175 43.06 30.59 -23.30
CA ASP A 175 43.18 30.81 -21.85
C ASP A 175 42.90 32.28 -21.51
N GLU A 176 42.47 32.53 -20.28
CA GLU A 176 42.24 33.86 -19.75
C GLU A 176 43.13 34.08 -18.53
N ILE A 177 43.78 35.23 -18.49
CA ILE A 177 44.69 35.64 -17.43
C ILE A 177 44.06 36.82 -16.70
N LEU A 178 43.95 36.69 -15.38
CA LEU A 178 43.57 37.75 -14.48
C LEU A 178 44.84 38.40 -13.95
N ILE A 179 44.98 39.70 -14.20
CA ILE A 179 46.09 40.51 -13.70
C ILE A 179 45.51 41.51 -12.73
N ASP A 180 45.99 41.48 -11.49
CA ASP A 180 45.62 42.41 -10.44
C ASP A 180 46.87 43.18 -9.99
N VAL A 181 46.86 44.48 -10.24
CA VAL A 181 47.91 45.42 -9.81
C VAL A 181 47.34 46.18 -8.62
N TYR A 182 48.00 46.12 -7.46
CA TYR A 182 47.50 46.71 -6.22
C TYR A 182 48.61 47.41 -5.42
N GLY A 183 48.23 48.35 -4.54
CA GLY A 183 49.14 49.21 -3.78
C GLY A 183 48.95 50.67 -4.19
N TYR A 184 50.01 51.36 -4.62
CA TYR A 184 49.90 52.76 -5.08
C TYR A 184 49.18 52.92 -6.43
N SER A 185 48.85 51.81 -7.09
CA SER A 185 48.05 51.76 -8.31
C SER A 185 47.14 50.55 -8.23
N GLU A 186 45.87 50.73 -8.56
CA GLU A 186 44.84 49.69 -8.46
C GLU A 186 44.18 49.49 -9.82
N VAL A 187 44.52 48.38 -10.49
CA VAL A 187 43.98 48.04 -11.81
C VAL A 187 43.81 46.53 -11.93
N GLN A 188 42.64 46.12 -12.42
CA GLN A 188 42.35 44.74 -12.76
C GLN A 188 42.12 44.57 -14.26
N HIS A 189 42.78 43.58 -14.84
CA HIS A 189 42.62 43.19 -16.24
C HIS A 189 42.26 41.71 -16.34
N ARG A 190 41.25 41.42 -17.17
CA ARG A 190 40.88 40.07 -17.60
C ARG A 190 41.23 39.95 -19.08
N LEU A 191 42.33 39.27 -19.39
CA LEU A 191 42.91 39.25 -20.73
C LEU A 191 42.93 37.83 -21.29
N LYS A 192 42.26 37.65 -22.42
CA LYS A 192 42.26 36.39 -23.16
C LYS A 192 43.52 36.27 -24.02
N VAL A 193 44.15 35.10 -24.01
CA VAL A 193 45.28 34.73 -24.88
C VAL A 193 44.74 34.52 -26.30
N THR A 194 45.25 35.31 -27.23
CA THR A 194 44.87 35.22 -28.65
C THR A 194 45.37 33.92 -29.27
N PRO A 195 44.81 33.47 -30.42
CA PRO A 195 45.33 32.34 -31.19
C PRO A 195 46.82 32.47 -31.54
N ASP A 196 47.30 33.69 -31.79
CA ASP A 196 48.73 33.99 -32.03
C ASP A 196 49.60 33.92 -30.75
N GLY A 197 48.99 33.70 -29.59
CA GLY A 197 49.67 33.49 -28.32
C GLY A 197 49.98 34.73 -27.48
N TYR A 198 49.29 35.85 -27.75
CA TYR A 198 49.51 37.13 -27.06
C TYR A 198 48.36 37.48 -26.11
N ILE A 199 48.67 38.21 -25.05
CA ILE A 199 47.68 39.01 -24.30
C ILE A 199 47.88 40.49 -24.64
N ARG A 200 46.80 41.25 -24.73
CA ARG A 200 46.86 42.69 -25.02
C ARG A 200 46.62 43.48 -23.75
N ILE A 201 47.69 44.00 -23.15
CA ILE A 201 47.60 44.79 -21.93
C ILE A 201 47.33 46.26 -22.32
N PRO A 202 46.27 46.91 -21.81
CA PRO A 202 45.98 48.31 -22.07
C PRO A 202 47.20 49.20 -21.78
N ASN A 203 47.47 50.18 -22.65
CA ASN A 203 48.58 51.14 -22.54
C ASN A 203 50.01 50.56 -22.62
N LEU A 204 50.15 49.25 -22.85
CA LEU A 204 51.44 48.55 -22.92
C LEU A 204 51.65 47.75 -24.22
N GLY A 205 50.56 47.29 -24.85
CA GLY A 205 50.61 46.54 -26.11
C GLY A 205 50.60 45.00 -25.92
N PRO A 206 50.90 44.23 -26.98
CA PRO A 206 50.83 42.77 -26.95
C PRO A 206 52.02 42.14 -26.21
N VAL A 207 51.76 41.18 -25.32
CA VAL A 207 52.77 40.38 -24.60
C VAL A 207 52.60 38.91 -24.95
N TYR A 208 53.64 38.28 -25.48
CA TYR A 208 53.61 36.86 -25.85
C TYR A 208 53.71 35.94 -24.63
N VAL A 209 52.74 35.05 -24.44
CA VAL A 209 52.61 34.16 -23.26
C VAL A 209 52.40 32.68 -23.61
N ASN A 210 52.17 32.34 -24.87
CA ASN A 210 51.90 30.96 -25.29
C ASN A 210 53.10 30.03 -25.04
N GLY A 211 52.82 28.85 -24.46
CA GLY A 211 53.78 27.83 -24.07
C GLY A 211 54.49 28.07 -22.73
N LEU A 212 54.38 29.28 -22.17
CA LEU A 212 54.97 29.63 -20.88
C LEU A 212 54.23 28.96 -19.73
N THR A 213 54.96 28.59 -18.69
CA THR A 213 54.34 28.24 -17.41
C THR A 213 53.73 29.48 -16.75
N MET A 214 52.81 29.32 -15.81
CA MET A 214 52.24 30.47 -15.10
C MET A 214 53.28 31.27 -14.32
N GLU A 215 54.33 30.62 -13.82
CA GLU A 215 55.46 31.29 -13.18
C GLU A 215 56.29 32.12 -14.17
N GLU A 216 56.61 31.55 -15.34
CA GLU A 216 57.31 32.25 -16.43
C GLU A 216 56.51 33.44 -16.96
N ALA A 217 55.19 33.24 -17.14
CA ALA A 217 54.27 34.27 -17.56
C ALA A 217 54.16 35.38 -16.52
N LYS A 218 54.08 35.04 -15.22
CA LYS A 218 54.07 36.03 -14.14
C LYS A 218 55.30 36.92 -14.19
N ASN A 219 56.48 36.32 -14.33
CA ASN A 219 57.75 37.06 -14.41
C ASN A 219 57.80 37.97 -15.65
N ARG A 220 57.38 37.46 -16.81
CA ARG A 220 57.35 38.23 -18.06
C ARG A 220 56.38 39.40 -18.00
N ILE A 221 55.15 39.16 -17.55
CA ILE A 221 54.10 40.17 -17.47
C ILE A 221 54.47 41.24 -16.44
N THR A 222 54.97 40.85 -15.27
CA THR A 222 55.42 41.80 -14.22
C THR A 222 56.54 42.71 -14.73
N LYS A 223 57.51 42.15 -15.47
CA LYS A 223 58.59 42.93 -16.09
C LYS A 223 58.08 43.96 -17.11
N GLN A 224 57.06 43.59 -17.90
CA GLN A 224 56.45 44.50 -18.88
C GLN A 224 55.60 45.58 -18.18
N LEU A 225 54.78 45.22 -17.18
CA LEU A 225 53.99 46.17 -16.39
C LEU A 225 54.88 47.19 -15.65
N ALA A 226 56.08 46.81 -15.22
CA ALA A 226 57.04 47.71 -14.58
C ALA A 226 57.60 48.81 -15.50
N THR A 227 57.21 48.85 -16.79
CA THR A 227 57.51 49.97 -17.70
C THR A 227 56.49 51.10 -17.62
N ILE A 228 55.23 50.78 -17.25
CA ILE A 228 54.13 51.75 -17.15
C ILE A 228 53.70 52.01 -15.70
N TYR A 229 53.99 51.11 -14.77
CA TYR A 229 53.78 51.26 -13.33
C TYR A 229 55.11 51.35 -12.59
N GLY A 230 55.63 52.57 -12.38
CA GLY A 230 56.92 52.80 -11.71
C GLY A 230 56.99 52.26 -10.27
N GLY A 231 55.84 52.21 -9.59
CA GLY A 231 55.72 51.71 -8.22
C GLY A 231 56.14 50.23 -8.04
N ILE A 232 56.09 49.42 -9.12
CA ILE A 232 56.51 48.01 -9.11
C ILE A 232 58.01 47.89 -8.82
N ARG A 233 58.84 48.78 -9.38
CA ARG A 233 60.30 48.74 -9.17
C ARG A 233 60.69 49.19 -7.75
N SER A 234 59.90 50.08 -7.16
CA SER A 234 60.10 50.59 -5.80
C SER A 234 59.52 49.70 -4.69
N GLY A 235 58.75 48.67 -5.04
CA GLY A 235 58.10 47.78 -4.08
C GLY A 235 56.74 48.26 -3.53
N ASN A 236 56.33 49.50 -3.83
CA ASN A 236 55.06 50.10 -3.38
C ASN A 236 53.82 49.64 -4.19
N THR A 237 54.04 48.90 -5.28
CA THR A 237 52.99 48.31 -6.12
C THR A 237 53.32 46.84 -6.37
N SER A 238 52.35 45.96 -6.16
CA SER A 238 52.47 44.52 -6.35
C SER A 238 51.61 44.06 -7.52
N VAL A 239 52.01 42.94 -8.14
CA VAL A 239 51.27 42.32 -9.26
C VAL A 239 50.93 40.88 -8.88
N ALA A 240 49.64 40.59 -8.78
CA ALA A 240 49.11 39.24 -8.72
C ALA A 240 48.61 38.81 -10.10
N ILE A 241 48.95 37.58 -10.49
CA ILE A 241 48.52 37.00 -11.76
C ILE A 241 47.93 35.64 -11.45
N SER A 242 46.70 35.42 -11.89
CA SER A 242 45.98 34.16 -11.74
C SER A 242 45.32 33.76 -13.05
N LEU A 243 44.97 32.48 -13.13
CA LEU A 243 44.27 31.91 -14.27
C LEU A 243 42.77 32.12 -14.11
N GLY A 244 42.14 32.69 -15.14
CA GLY A 244 40.69 32.81 -15.26
C GLY A 244 40.11 31.56 -15.91
N ASN A 245 39.32 31.76 -16.96
CA ASN A 245 38.85 30.65 -17.79
C ASN A 245 40.01 29.94 -18.49
N ILE A 246 40.05 28.61 -18.40
CA ILE A 246 41.01 27.79 -19.13
C ILE A 246 40.43 27.27 -20.43
N ARG A 247 41.29 27.05 -21.42
CA ARG A 247 40.91 26.42 -22.68
C ARG A 247 40.34 25.02 -22.44
N SER A 248 39.43 24.64 -23.32
CA SER A 248 38.94 23.27 -23.41
C SER A 248 39.82 22.46 -24.36
N ILE A 249 39.98 21.19 -24.05
CA ILE A 249 40.63 20.18 -24.88
C ILE A 249 39.59 19.16 -25.33
N ARG A 250 39.82 18.56 -26.49
CA ARG A 250 38.99 17.48 -27.02
C ARG A 250 39.74 16.15 -26.89
N VAL A 251 39.14 15.23 -26.16
CA VAL A 251 39.67 13.87 -25.95
C VAL A 251 38.70 12.83 -26.52
N LEU A 252 39.21 11.66 -26.88
CA LEU A 252 38.42 10.57 -27.45
C LEU A 252 38.35 9.38 -26.49
N LEU A 253 37.15 8.97 -26.11
CA LEU A 253 36.92 7.82 -25.23
C LEU A 253 36.40 6.63 -26.03
N ILE A 254 37.12 5.50 -25.96
CA ILE A 254 36.84 4.29 -26.74
C ILE A 254 36.93 3.02 -25.89
N GLY A 255 36.42 1.92 -26.44
CA GLY A 255 36.41 0.61 -25.79
C GLY A 255 35.19 0.42 -24.91
N GLU A 256 35.37 -0.30 -23.81
CA GLU A 256 34.29 -0.73 -22.91
C GLU A 256 33.90 0.36 -21.89
N VAL A 257 33.38 1.46 -22.40
CA VAL A 257 32.92 2.63 -21.62
C VAL A 257 31.40 2.80 -21.82
N VAL A 258 30.69 3.32 -20.81
CA VAL A 258 29.22 3.46 -20.89
C VAL A 258 28.78 4.34 -22.06
N ASN A 259 29.43 5.49 -22.23
CA ASN A 259 29.15 6.41 -23.35
C ASN A 259 30.45 6.68 -24.12
N PRO A 260 30.80 5.89 -25.15
CA PRO A 260 31.97 6.15 -25.97
C PRO A 260 31.76 7.39 -26.86
N GLY A 261 32.83 8.13 -27.15
CA GLY A 261 32.73 9.32 -28.00
C GLY A 261 33.80 10.38 -27.75
N SER A 262 33.71 11.49 -28.46
CA SER A 262 34.53 12.68 -28.22
C SER A 262 33.95 13.52 -27.09
N TYR A 263 34.79 13.90 -26.13
CA TYR A 263 34.42 14.77 -25.01
C TYR A 263 35.23 16.05 -25.05
N THR A 264 34.57 17.17 -24.78
CA THR A 264 35.22 18.48 -24.59
C THR A 264 35.30 18.74 -23.09
N ILE A 265 36.51 18.79 -22.55
CA ILE A 265 36.77 18.93 -21.12
C ILE A 265 37.81 20.03 -20.87
N PRO A 266 37.88 20.65 -19.68
CA PRO A 266 38.89 21.67 -19.40
C PRO A 266 40.31 21.10 -19.49
N SER A 267 41.29 21.92 -19.88
CA SER A 267 42.70 21.50 -20.06
C SER A 267 43.42 21.00 -18.79
N LEU A 268 42.80 21.14 -17.62
CA LEU A 268 43.28 20.58 -16.35
C LEU A 268 42.62 19.23 -15.99
N ALA A 269 41.72 18.73 -16.81
CA ALA A 269 41.00 17.47 -16.54
C ALA A 269 41.94 16.25 -16.63
N THR A 270 41.76 15.29 -15.74
CA THR A 270 42.52 14.04 -15.70
C THR A 270 41.75 12.88 -16.32
N VAL A 271 42.40 11.71 -16.37
CA VAL A 271 41.77 10.44 -16.79
C VAL A 271 40.49 10.16 -16.01
N ALA A 272 40.50 10.36 -14.68
CA ALA A 272 39.32 10.16 -13.83
C ALA A 272 38.16 11.12 -14.20
N ASN A 273 38.44 12.40 -14.50
CA ASN A 273 37.40 13.34 -14.95
C ASN A 273 36.78 12.88 -16.29
N ALA A 274 37.60 12.42 -17.23
CA ALA A 274 37.14 11.90 -18.52
C ALA A 274 36.26 10.64 -18.36
N LEU A 275 36.68 9.70 -17.51
CA LEU A 275 35.86 8.54 -17.16
C LEU A 275 34.56 8.97 -16.50
N TYR A 276 34.58 9.99 -15.64
CA TYR A 276 33.39 10.48 -15.00
C TYR A 276 32.34 11.01 -15.99
N VAL A 277 32.74 11.90 -16.89
CA VAL A 277 31.81 12.49 -17.87
C VAL A 277 31.26 11.46 -18.88
N SER A 278 31.96 10.35 -19.09
CA SER A 278 31.49 9.24 -19.93
C SER A 278 30.64 8.20 -19.19
N GLY A 279 30.49 8.32 -17.87
CA GLY A 279 29.79 7.34 -17.03
C GLY A 279 30.66 6.13 -16.61
N GLY A 280 31.97 6.20 -16.84
CA GLY A 280 32.96 5.21 -16.43
C GLY A 280 32.96 3.95 -17.29
N PRO A 281 33.73 2.92 -16.90
CA PRO A 281 33.71 1.62 -17.56
C PRO A 281 32.30 1.01 -17.61
N SER A 282 32.00 0.29 -18.69
CA SER A 282 30.76 -0.49 -18.85
C SER A 282 30.78 -1.74 -17.96
N GLU A 283 29.72 -2.53 -17.99
CA GLU A 283 29.67 -3.85 -17.34
C GLU A 283 30.74 -4.83 -17.86
N ASN A 284 31.30 -4.60 -19.05
CA ASN A 284 32.38 -5.41 -19.62
C ASN A 284 33.75 -4.70 -19.57
N GLY A 285 33.79 -3.43 -19.18
CA GLY A 285 35.01 -2.64 -19.12
C GLY A 285 35.83 -2.88 -17.87
N SER A 286 37.14 -2.89 -18.02
CA SER A 286 38.09 -3.01 -16.93
C SER A 286 38.12 -1.72 -16.12
N PHE A 287 38.07 -1.87 -14.80
CA PHE A 287 38.29 -0.75 -13.86
C PHE A 287 39.78 -0.58 -13.53
N ARG A 288 40.63 -1.50 -14.01
CA ARG A 288 42.05 -1.57 -13.63
C ARG A 288 43.02 -1.44 -14.81
N ASN A 289 42.52 -1.56 -16.03
CA ASN A 289 43.29 -1.50 -17.28
C ASN A 289 42.71 -0.45 -18.23
N ILE A 290 42.86 0.82 -17.85
CA ILE A 290 42.43 1.98 -18.62
C ILE A 290 43.68 2.66 -19.19
N GLN A 291 43.81 2.72 -20.51
CA GLN A 291 45.02 3.23 -21.17
C GLN A 291 44.81 4.65 -21.67
N VAL A 292 45.79 5.52 -21.44
CA VAL A 292 45.88 6.82 -22.12
C VAL A 292 46.88 6.69 -23.26
N ILE A 293 46.44 7.01 -24.47
CA ILE A 293 47.25 6.96 -25.69
C ILE A 293 47.41 8.39 -26.19
N ARG A 294 48.66 8.82 -26.38
CA ARG A 294 49.02 10.15 -26.87
C ARG A 294 49.94 9.99 -28.07
N ASN A 295 49.66 10.71 -29.15
CA ASN A 295 50.43 10.62 -30.40
C ASN A 295 50.60 9.16 -30.91
N GLY A 296 49.57 8.33 -30.72
CA GLY A 296 49.56 6.93 -31.14
C GLY A 296 50.29 5.93 -30.22
N SER A 297 50.89 6.38 -29.11
CA SER A 297 51.60 5.50 -28.15
C SER A 297 50.95 5.50 -26.76
N PRO A 298 50.85 4.35 -26.06
CA PRO A 298 50.38 4.30 -24.68
C PRO A 298 51.34 5.06 -23.75
N VAL A 299 50.82 6.03 -23.00
CA VAL A 299 51.59 6.86 -22.06
C VAL A 299 51.51 6.30 -20.64
N VAL A 300 50.30 5.93 -20.20
CA VAL A 300 50.06 5.41 -18.84
C VAL A 300 48.89 4.42 -18.85
N THR A 301 48.93 3.46 -17.93
CA THR A 301 47.78 2.62 -17.58
C THR A 301 47.27 3.07 -16.22
N PHE A 302 46.03 3.54 -16.19
CA PHE A 302 45.33 3.97 -14.98
C PHE A 302 44.56 2.79 -14.38
N ASP A 303 44.80 2.52 -13.10
CA ASP A 303 44.08 1.55 -12.28
C ASP A 303 43.21 2.30 -11.27
N LEU A 304 41.88 2.20 -11.40
CA LEU A 304 40.96 2.88 -10.49
C LEU A 304 41.03 2.29 -9.07
N TYR A 305 41.46 1.04 -8.91
CA TYR A 305 41.55 0.43 -7.58
C TYR A 305 42.65 1.09 -6.74
N ASP A 306 43.75 1.51 -7.35
CA ASP A 306 44.84 2.21 -6.66
C ASP A 306 44.31 3.54 -6.07
N PHE A 307 43.43 4.21 -6.80
CA PHE A 307 42.72 5.40 -6.32
C PHE A 307 41.70 5.10 -5.21
N LEU A 308 40.84 4.08 -5.39
CA LEU A 308 39.73 3.81 -4.46
C LEU A 308 40.17 3.13 -3.15
N ALA A 309 41.16 2.24 -3.22
CA ALA A 309 41.61 1.45 -2.08
C ALA A 309 42.77 2.14 -1.33
N HIS A 310 43.68 2.79 -2.07
CA HIS A 310 44.93 3.31 -1.50
C HIS A 310 45.04 4.85 -1.58
N GLY A 311 44.14 5.53 -2.31
CA GLY A 311 44.24 6.96 -2.53
C GLY A 311 45.40 7.37 -3.43
N ASP A 312 45.97 6.44 -4.20
CA ASP A 312 47.10 6.70 -5.09
C ASP A 312 46.63 7.39 -6.38
N LEU A 313 47.20 8.57 -6.64
CA LEU A 313 46.89 9.43 -7.80
C LEU A 313 48.00 9.44 -8.86
N THR A 314 49.08 8.67 -8.68
CA THR A 314 50.30 8.73 -9.51
C THR A 314 50.01 8.58 -11.01
N ASN A 315 49.09 7.68 -11.36
CA ASN A 315 48.71 7.39 -12.76
C ASN A 315 47.47 8.16 -13.25
N ASN A 316 46.86 9.02 -12.42
CA ASN A 316 45.74 9.87 -12.79
C ASN A 316 46.22 11.16 -13.48
N ILE A 317 46.89 11.01 -14.62
CA ILE A 317 47.55 12.12 -15.31
C ILE A 317 46.55 13.13 -15.90
N VAL A 318 47.00 14.38 -16.07
CA VAL A 318 46.28 15.41 -16.84
C VAL A 318 46.28 15.04 -18.33
N LEU A 319 45.11 15.16 -18.96
CA LEU A 319 44.91 14.87 -20.37
C LEU A 319 45.35 16.05 -21.24
N GLN A 320 45.74 15.75 -22.47
CA GLN A 320 46.09 16.70 -23.51
C GLN A 320 45.09 16.63 -24.66
N ASP A 321 45.08 17.67 -25.49
CA ASP A 321 44.26 17.66 -26.70
C ASP A 321 44.63 16.47 -27.60
N GLN A 322 43.62 15.84 -28.19
CA GLN A 322 43.74 14.60 -28.99
C GLN A 322 44.16 13.33 -28.23
N ASP A 323 44.23 13.36 -26.89
CA ASP A 323 44.43 12.13 -26.14
C ASP A 323 43.27 11.14 -26.35
N ILE A 324 43.61 9.86 -26.41
CA ILE A 324 42.63 8.76 -26.46
C ILE A 324 42.66 8.03 -25.12
N VAL A 325 41.51 7.95 -24.45
CA VAL A 325 41.33 7.13 -23.25
C VAL A 325 40.60 5.85 -23.66
N LYS A 326 41.31 4.73 -23.61
CA LYS A 326 40.82 3.40 -24.01
C LYS A 326 40.56 2.54 -22.78
N VAL A 327 39.30 2.14 -22.59
CA VAL A 327 38.91 1.16 -21.56
C VAL A 327 38.95 -0.24 -22.19
N ASN A 328 39.88 -1.09 -21.73
CA ASN A 328 39.96 -2.47 -22.21
C ASN A 328 38.92 -3.37 -21.52
N PRO A 329 38.53 -4.51 -22.10
CA PRO A 329 37.69 -5.49 -21.41
C PRO A 329 38.34 -6.04 -20.13
N TYR A 330 37.54 -6.38 -19.12
CA TYR A 330 38.05 -7.05 -17.93
C TYR A 330 38.60 -8.45 -18.26
N LYS A 331 39.65 -8.88 -17.56
CA LYS A 331 40.19 -10.25 -17.70
C LYS A 331 39.55 -11.22 -16.72
N THR A 332 39.62 -10.91 -15.43
CA THR A 332 39.18 -11.80 -14.34
C THR A 332 38.33 -11.02 -13.36
N ARG A 333 37.13 -11.53 -13.07
CA ARG A 333 36.25 -11.00 -12.05
C ARG A 333 35.72 -12.10 -11.15
N VAL A 334 35.58 -11.79 -9.88
CA VAL A 334 35.04 -12.69 -8.87
C VAL A 334 33.99 -11.96 -8.04
N GLU A 335 32.97 -12.67 -7.58
CA GLU A 335 31.92 -12.11 -6.71
C GLU A 335 32.20 -12.51 -5.26
N LEU A 336 32.16 -11.56 -4.33
CA LEU A 336 32.31 -11.80 -2.90
C LEU A 336 30.99 -11.49 -2.19
N MET A 337 30.47 -12.46 -1.44
CA MET A 337 29.14 -12.44 -0.82
C MET A 337 29.21 -12.89 0.65
N GLY A 338 28.18 -12.55 1.41
CA GLY A 338 28.05 -12.96 2.82
C GLY A 338 28.70 -11.98 3.79
N GLU A 339 29.37 -12.50 4.82
CA GLU A 339 29.92 -11.74 5.96
C GLU A 339 31.22 -10.97 5.64
N VAL A 340 31.13 -10.05 4.68
CA VAL A 340 32.18 -9.07 4.32
C VAL A 340 31.63 -7.66 4.34
N LYS A 341 32.49 -6.67 4.59
CA LYS A 341 32.05 -5.27 4.72
C LYS A 341 31.48 -4.69 3.42
N ARG A 342 32.01 -5.12 2.26
CA ARG A 342 31.52 -4.70 0.94
C ARG A 342 31.32 -5.91 0.04
N GLN A 343 30.07 -6.28 -0.17
CA GLN A 343 29.69 -7.31 -1.13
C GLN A 343 29.64 -6.71 -2.54
N ALA A 344 30.46 -7.23 -3.45
CA ALA A 344 30.57 -6.73 -4.82
C ALA A 344 31.23 -7.77 -5.75
N ILE A 345 31.24 -7.45 -7.03
CA ILE A 345 32.07 -8.09 -8.05
C ILE A 345 33.38 -7.31 -8.14
N PHE A 346 34.49 -8.00 -7.88
CA PHE A 346 35.83 -7.41 -7.89
C PHE A 346 36.62 -7.90 -9.10
N GLU A 347 37.39 -7.00 -9.71
CA GLU A 347 38.34 -7.32 -10.76
C GLU A 347 39.72 -7.66 -10.18
N ALA A 348 40.23 -8.83 -10.56
CA ALA A 348 41.50 -9.36 -10.09
C ALA A 348 42.57 -9.32 -11.18
N LYS A 349 43.80 -8.97 -10.81
CA LYS A 349 45.00 -9.17 -11.64
C LYS A 349 45.44 -10.64 -11.55
N GLU A 350 46.22 -11.10 -12.52
CA GLU A 350 46.66 -12.50 -12.63
C GLU A 350 47.43 -13.03 -11.39
N ASN A 351 48.04 -12.13 -10.61
CA ASN A 351 48.85 -12.47 -9.44
C ASN A 351 48.16 -12.18 -8.09
N GLU A 352 46.90 -11.76 -8.08
CA GLU A 352 46.16 -11.48 -6.84
C GLU A 352 45.46 -12.73 -6.31
N SER A 353 45.43 -12.87 -4.98
CA SER A 353 44.74 -13.96 -4.28
C SER A 353 43.38 -13.52 -3.74
N LEU A 354 42.64 -14.48 -3.17
CA LEU A 354 41.38 -14.19 -2.50
C LEU A 354 41.55 -13.20 -1.33
N GLN A 355 42.71 -13.20 -0.66
CA GLN A 355 43.00 -12.22 0.40
C GLN A 355 42.96 -10.79 -0.14
N ASN A 356 43.57 -10.51 -1.30
CA ASN A 356 43.54 -9.18 -1.90
C ASN A 356 42.11 -8.70 -2.19
N ILE A 357 41.25 -9.61 -2.65
CA ILE A 357 39.84 -9.32 -2.92
C ILE A 357 39.08 -8.99 -1.63
N ILE A 358 39.34 -9.73 -0.56
CA ILE A 358 38.77 -9.47 0.77
C ILE A 358 39.26 -8.13 1.31
N ASP A 359 40.51 -7.76 1.05
CA ASP A 359 41.07 -6.47 1.45
C ASP A 359 40.38 -5.31 0.70
N TYR A 360 40.15 -5.42 -0.61
CA TYR A 360 39.35 -4.44 -1.37
C TYR A 360 37.91 -4.33 -0.85
N ALA A 361 37.36 -5.44 -0.36
CA ALA A 361 36.05 -5.47 0.28
C ALA A 361 36.03 -4.82 1.69
N GLY A 362 37.19 -4.40 2.22
CA GLY A 362 37.34 -3.83 3.57
C GLY A 362 37.48 -4.87 4.68
N GLY A 363 37.66 -6.14 4.33
CA GLY A 363 37.76 -7.27 5.24
C GLY A 363 36.42 -7.92 5.59
N TYR A 364 36.48 -8.85 6.54
CA TYR A 364 35.33 -9.57 7.09
C TYR A 364 34.49 -8.68 8.02
N THR A 365 33.22 -9.04 8.22
CA THR A 365 32.41 -8.54 9.35
C THR A 365 32.76 -9.28 10.64
N ASP A 366 32.24 -8.80 11.77
CA ASP A 366 32.45 -9.42 13.09
C ASP A 366 31.73 -10.77 13.25
N MET A 367 30.70 -11.01 12.43
CA MET A 367 29.93 -12.26 12.42
C MET A 367 30.46 -13.28 11.43
N SER A 368 31.60 -13.05 10.80
CA SER A 368 32.17 -13.93 9.77
C SER A 368 32.71 -15.25 10.35
N PHE A 369 32.27 -16.37 9.76
CA PHE A 369 32.90 -17.67 9.92
C PHE A 369 34.09 -17.78 8.96
N LYS A 370 35.31 -17.62 9.51
CA LYS A 370 36.55 -17.50 8.72
C LYS A 370 37.24 -18.83 8.43
N ASP A 371 36.83 -19.91 9.10
CA ASP A 371 37.52 -21.20 9.01
C ASP A 371 37.43 -21.80 7.60
N VAL A 372 36.26 -21.63 6.95
CA VAL A 372 36.00 -22.14 5.60
C VAL A 372 35.20 -21.12 4.80
N ILE A 373 35.73 -20.74 3.64
CA ILE A 373 35.02 -19.96 2.62
C ILE A 373 34.56 -20.92 1.52
N ARG A 374 33.27 -20.85 1.18
CA ARG A 374 32.70 -21.68 0.09
C ARG A 374 32.80 -20.92 -1.22
N ALA A 375 33.45 -21.51 -2.22
CA ALA A 375 33.53 -20.96 -3.56
C ALA A 375 32.70 -21.79 -4.54
N TYR A 376 31.90 -21.12 -5.37
CA TYR A 376 31.23 -21.71 -6.52
C TYR A 376 31.99 -21.32 -7.77
N ARG A 377 32.49 -22.33 -8.48
CA ARG A 377 33.32 -22.16 -9.67
C ARG A 377 32.69 -22.86 -10.85
N VAL A 378 32.74 -22.22 -12.01
CA VAL A 378 32.31 -22.83 -13.28
C VAL A 378 33.56 -23.29 -14.02
N ASN A 379 33.63 -24.57 -14.36
CA ASN A 379 34.65 -25.11 -15.26
C ASN A 379 34.05 -25.29 -16.68
N ASN A 380 34.81 -25.87 -17.60
CA ASN A 380 34.38 -26.02 -19.00
C ASN A 380 33.13 -26.91 -19.20
N LYS A 381 32.74 -27.71 -18.20
CA LYS A 381 31.64 -28.69 -18.29
C LYS A 381 30.57 -28.52 -17.22
N GLU A 382 30.95 -28.20 -15.99
CA GLU A 382 30.08 -28.23 -14.83
C GLU A 382 30.43 -27.16 -13.78
N ARG A 383 29.58 -27.04 -12.76
CA ARG A 383 29.84 -26.21 -11.58
C ARG A 383 30.45 -27.07 -10.48
N GLU A 384 31.52 -26.59 -9.86
CA GLU A 384 32.15 -27.20 -8.70
C GLU A 384 32.02 -26.31 -7.46
N VAL A 385 31.97 -26.94 -6.29
CA VAL A 385 32.02 -26.25 -4.99
C VAL A 385 33.39 -26.53 -4.38
N VAL A 386 34.12 -25.47 -4.04
CA VAL A 386 35.45 -25.54 -3.44
C VAL A 386 35.38 -24.96 -2.04
N ASN A 387 35.84 -25.72 -1.05
CA ASN A 387 35.99 -25.23 0.32
C ASN A 387 37.41 -24.72 0.49
N ILE A 388 37.56 -23.47 0.90
CA ILE A 388 38.85 -22.80 1.06
C ILE A 388 39.06 -22.59 2.55
N SER A 389 40.06 -23.27 3.11
CA SER A 389 40.39 -23.08 4.52
C SER A 389 41.08 -21.74 4.76
N ALA A 390 41.04 -21.24 5.99
CA ALA A 390 41.67 -19.97 6.37
C ALA A 390 43.16 -19.87 5.94
N SER A 391 43.92 -20.97 5.96
CA SER A 391 45.32 -21.01 5.56
C SER A 391 45.54 -20.93 4.04
N GLU A 392 44.53 -21.25 3.23
CA GLU A 392 44.61 -21.25 1.77
C GLU A 392 44.22 -19.90 1.16
N VAL A 393 43.50 -19.04 1.89
CA VAL A 393 42.97 -17.75 1.38
C VAL A 393 44.07 -16.88 0.77
N GLY A 394 45.24 -16.79 1.40
CA GLY A 394 46.36 -15.96 0.95
C GLY A 394 47.03 -16.44 -0.34
N SER A 395 46.93 -17.72 -0.68
CA SER A 395 47.58 -18.35 -1.85
C SER A 395 46.58 -18.87 -2.89
N PHE A 396 45.27 -18.75 -2.62
CA PHE A 396 44.22 -19.25 -3.48
C PHE A 396 44.20 -18.55 -4.84
N LYS A 397 44.32 -19.34 -5.92
CA LYS A 397 44.28 -18.84 -7.30
C LYS A 397 42.84 -18.61 -7.77
N LEU A 398 42.56 -17.36 -8.11
CA LEU A 398 41.26 -16.91 -8.61
C LEU A 398 41.04 -17.33 -10.07
N LYS A 399 39.79 -17.65 -10.42
CA LYS A 399 39.34 -17.81 -11.80
C LYS A 399 38.17 -16.88 -12.07
N SER A 400 38.09 -16.39 -13.31
CA SER A 400 36.99 -15.52 -13.71
C SER A 400 35.66 -16.25 -13.56
N GLY A 401 34.69 -15.61 -12.89
CA GLY A 401 33.38 -16.18 -12.59
C GLY A 401 33.29 -16.91 -11.25
N ASP A 402 34.37 -17.00 -10.46
CA ASP A 402 34.27 -17.52 -9.09
C ASP A 402 33.33 -16.67 -8.24
N GLN A 403 32.50 -17.33 -7.43
CA GLN A 403 31.66 -16.68 -6.42
C GLN A 403 32.03 -17.22 -5.05
N PHE A 404 32.51 -16.35 -4.16
CA PHE A 404 32.92 -16.68 -2.80
C PHE A 404 31.82 -16.28 -1.81
N PHE A 405 31.44 -17.23 -0.96
CA PHE A 405 30.44 -17.05 0.08
C PHE A 405 31.09 -17.25 1.45
N ILE A 406 31.06 -16.20 2.26
CA ILE A 406 31.57 -16.20 3.63
C ILE A 406 30.36 -16.32 4.56
N ASP A 407 30.24 -17.48 5.20
CA ASP A 407 29.13 -17.78 6.10
C ASP A 407 29.20 -16.96 7.41
N SER A 408 28.07 -16.82 8.07
CA SER A 408 28.02 -16.25 9.42
C SER A 408 28.36 -17.31 10.48
N ILE A 409 28.97 -16.89 11.58
CA ILE A 409 29.15 -17.74 12.77
C ILE A 409 27.78 -18.20 13.28
N LEU A 410 27.74 -19.40 13.86
CA LEU A 410 26.51 -19.94 14.43
C LEU A 410 26.00 -19.00 15.53
N ASN A 411 24.70 -18.67 15.49
CA ASN A 411 24.03 -17.96 16.58
C ASN A 411 23.81 -18.89 17.79
N ARG A 412 24.92 -19.38 18.36
CA ARG A 412 24.97 -20.31 19.49
C ARG A 412 25.93 -19.76 20.52
N TYR A 413 25.49 -19.71 21.76
CA TYR A 413 26.37 -19.40 22.87
C TYR A 413 27.12 -20.66 23.31
N SER A 414 28.39 -20.51 23.69
CA SER A 414 29.18 -21.63 24.19
C SER A 414 28.76 -22.02 25.61
N ASN A 415 28.35 -21.06 26.44
CA ASN A 415 28.13 -21.19 27.88
C ASN A 415 26.96 -20.31 28.37
N ARG A 416 25.74 -20.49 27.84
CA ARG A 416 24.57 -19.67 28.26
C ARG A 416 23.60 -20.48 29.10
N VAL A 417 23.04 -19.82 30.12
CA VAL A 417 21.79 -20.20 30.79
C VAL A 417 20.83 -19.01 30.79
N THR A 418 19.54 -19.27 30.91
CA THR A 418 18.50 -18.23 30.94
C THR A 418 17.71 -18.31 32.23
N ILE A 419 17.35 -17.17 32.81
CA ILE A 419 16.40 -17.08 33.93
C ILE A 419 15.28 -16.09 33.60
N SER A 420 14.05 -16.43 33.96
CA SER A 420 12.85 -15.67 33.61
C SER A 420 11.73 -15.79 34.66
N GLY A 421 10.74 -14.90 34.57
CA GLY A 421 9.57 -14.85 35.45
C GLY A 421 9.70 -13.86 36.61
N ALA A 422 9.28 -14.25 37.81
CA ALA A 422 9.29 -13.44 39.03
C ALA A 422 10.70 -13.30 39.65
N ILE A 423 11.65 -12.78 38.86
CA ILE A 423 13.06 -12.51 39.20
C ILE A 423 13.37 -11.03 38.91
N PHE A 424 14.26 -10.37 39.64
CA PHE A 424 14.56 -8.94 39.43
C PHE A 424 15.19 -8.65 38.07
N HIS A 425 16.21 -9.41 37.68
CA HIS A 425 16.91 -9.24 36.39
C HIS A 425 16.79 -10.50 35.50
N PRO A 426 15.65 -10.70 34.80
CA PRO A 426 15.52 -11.80 33.86
C PRO A 426 16.44 -11.61 32.66
N GLY A 427 16.98 -12.71 32.11
CA GLY A 427 17.85 -12.64 30.94
C GLY A 427 18.81 -13.82 30.80
N ASN A 428 19.80 -13.60 29.94
CA ASN A 428 20.88 -14.55 29.65
C ASN A 428 22.06 -14.31 30.60
N TYR A 429 22.58 -15.38 31.17
CA TYR A 429 23.75 -15.35 32.04
C TYR A 429 24.79 -16.36 31.54
N ALA A 430 26.06 -16.04 31.79
CA ALA A 430 27.14 -16.98 31.54
C ALA A 430 27.04 -18.16 32.51
N LEU A 431 27.11 -19.37 31.96
CA LEU A 431 27.27 -20.60 32.73
C LEU A 431 28.74 -20.75 33.12
N GLU A 432 28.98 -20.85 34.42
CA GLU A 432 30.28 -21.16 35.01
C GLU A 432 30.33 -22.63 35.46
N ASP A 433 31.54 -23.14 35.71
CA ASP A 433 31.73 -24.52 36.18
C ASP A 433 31.02 -24.74 37.52
N ASN A 434 30.24 -25.82 37.60
CA ASN A 434 29.43 -26.22 38.76
C ASN A 434 28.37 -25.18 39.20
N MET A 435 27.99 -24.23 38.35
CA MET A 435 26.97 -23.23 38.67
C MET A 435 25.61 -23.88 39.00
N THR A 436 24.99 -23.44 40.09
CA THR A 436 23.67 -23.90 40.54
C THR A 436 22.56 -22.89 40.26
N VAL A 437 21.31 -23.31 40.40
CA VAL A 437 20.14 -22.41 40.36
C VAL A 437 20.25 -21.29 41.40
N LYS A 438 20.78 -21.57 42.59
CA LYS A 438 20.99 -20.55 43.63
C LYS A 438 21.92 -19.44 43.13
N ASP A 439 23.01 -19.82 42.47
CA ASP A 439 24.01 -18.88 41.97
C ASP A 439 23.45 -18.05 40.80
N LEU A 440 22.59 -18.63 39.97
CA LEU A 440 21.89 -17.92 38.91
C LEU A 440 20.85 -16.94 39.47
N ILE A 441 20.04 -17.36 40.45
CA ILE A 441 19.08 -16.48 41.13
C ILE A 441 19.80 -15.32 41.82
N LYS A 442 20.94 -15.58 42.46
CA LYS A 442 21.75 -14.54 43.12
C LYS A 442 22.30 -13.53 42.11
N ARG A 443 22.80 -13.98 40.95
CA ARG A 443 23.27 -13.08 39.87
C ARG A 443 22.14 -12.26 39.25
N ALA A 444 20.90 -12.75 39.31
CA ALA A 444 19.72 -12.04 38.89
C ALA A 444 19.10 -11.15 39.98
N ASP A 445 19.86 -10.84 41.04
CA ASP A 445 19.48 -10.07 42.24
C ASP A 445 18.30 -10.64 43.04
N GLY A 446 18.05 -11.94 42.93
CA GLY A 446 17.01 -12.61 43.70
C GLY A 446 15.62 -12.58 43.06
N VAL A 447 14.66 -13.18 43.76
CA VAL A 447 13.27 -13.32 43.31
C VAL A 447 12.42 -12.13 43.78
N LYS A 448 11.39 -11.78 43.00
CA LYS A 448 10.41 -10.76 43.37
C LYS A 448 9.51 -11.26 44.52
N GLU A 449 8.86 -10.36 45.25
CA GLU A 449 7.94 -10.66 46.35
C GLU A 449 6.73 -11.51 45.90
N THR A 450 6.38 -11.35 44.62
CA THR A 450 5.30 -12.06 43.95
C THR A 450 5.69 -13.48 43.56
N ALA A 451 6.94 -13.89 43.70
CA ALA A 451 7.42 -15.21 43.28
C ALA A 451 6.77 -16.36 44.06
N ALA A 452 6.42 -17.42 43.35
CA ALA A 452 5.95 -18.68 43.92
C ALA A 452 7.15 -19.49 44.46
N LEU A 453 7.41 -19.37 45.76
CA LEU A 453 8.60 -19.97 46.39
C LEU A 453 8.55 -21.50 46.46
N SER A 454 7.37 -22.10 46.38
CA SER A 454 7.18 -23.55 46.48
C SER A 454 7.58 -24.31 45.22
N ARG A 455 7.68 -23.65 44.06
CA ARG A 455 7.94 -24.32 42.78
C ARG A 455 8.59 -23.41 41.73
N GLY A 456 9.71 -23.87 41.20
CA GLY A 456 10.39 -23.37 40.00
C GLY A 456 10.55 -24.49 38.98
N LEU A 457 10.81 -24.10 37.73
CA LEU A 457 10.91 -25.01 36.59
C LEU A 457 12.21 -24.77 35.84
N ILE A 458 12.91 -25.83 35.49
CA ILE A 458 14.03 -25.78 34.54
C ILE A 458 13.61 -26.54 33.30
N ARG A 459 13.65 -25.86 32.14
CA ARG A 459 13.58 -26.50 30.84
C ARG A 459 15.01 -26.81 30.39
N ARG A 460 15.34 -28.09 30.28
CA ARG A 460 16.64 -28.61 29.85
C ARG A 460 16.50 -29.36 28.54
N LEU A 461 17.45 -29.21 27.62
CA LEU A 461 17.51 -30.04 26.42
C LEU A 461 18.32 -31.30 26.70
N GLN A 462 17.76 -32.47 26.36
CA GLN A 462 18.48 -33.74 26.43
C GLN A 462 19.45 -33.89 25.25
N ALA A 463 20.27 -34.96 25.25
CA ALA A 463 21.26 -35.20 24.20
C ALA A 463 20.66 -35.36 22.78
N ASP A 464 19.39 -35.79 22.70
CA ASP A 464 18.59 -35.91 21.48
C ASP A 464 17.81 -34.61 21.14
N TYR A 465 18.07 -33.52 21.86
CA TYR A 465 17.36 -32.24 21.79
C TYR A 465 15.90 -32.26 22.27
N THR A 466 15.44 -33.35 22.91
CA THR A 466 14.10 -33.38 23.50
C THR A 466 14.04 -32.49 24.75
N PRO A 467 13.07 -31.55 24.87
CA PRO A 467 12.89 -30.76 26.08
C PRO A 467 12.46 -31.61 27.27
N SER A 468 13.13 -31.43 28.39
CA SER A 468 12.84 -32.06 29.68
C SER A 468 12.56 -30.99 30.73
N TYR A 469 11.61 -31.26 31.61
CA TYR A 469 11.20 -30.37 32.69
C TYR A 469 11.65 -30.91 34.04
N ILE A 470 12.49 -30.13 34.73
CA ILE A 470 12.96 -30.43 36.07
C ILE A 470 12.27 -29.45 37.02
N ASN A 471 11.44 -29.97 37.92
CA ASN A 471 10.81 -29.17 38.96
C ASN A 471 11.75 -29.06 40.17
N PHE A 472 11.82 -27.88 40.79
CA PHE A 472 12.54 -27.68 42.04
C PHE A 472 11.77 -26.74 42.97
N ASN A 473 12.09 -26.74 44.27
CA ASN A 473 11.54 -25.80 45.22
C ASN A 473 12.47 -24.55 45.29
N VAL A 474 11.93 -23.36 45.04
CA VAL A 474 12.72 -22.13 44.96
C VAL A 474 13.24 -21.72 46.34
N GLN A 475 12.45 -21.89 47.39
CA GLN A 475 12.86 -21.63 48.77
C GLN A 475 14.05 -22.53 49.18
N ASP A 476 13.99 -23.81 48.84
CA ASP A 476 15.05 -24.76 49.17
C ASP A 476 16.33 -24.46 48.37
N ALA A 477 16.20 -24.03 47.11
CA ALA A 477 17.34 -23.58 46.30
C ALA A 477 17.98 -22.31 46.90
N LEU A 478 17.19 -21.31 47.30
CA LEU A 478 17.67 -20.07 47.92
C LEU A 478 18.39 -20.33 49.24
N THR A 479 17.84 -21.21 50.07
CA THR A 479 18.41 -21.57 51.38
C THR A 479 19.56 -22.57 51.30
N GLY A 480 19.83 -23.15 50.12
CA GLY A 480 20.89 -24.15 49.92
C GLY A 480 20.53 -25.56 50.40
N ARG A 481 19.25 -25.84 50.67
CA ARG A 481 18.75 -27.19 50.99
C ARG A 481 18.63 -28.07 49.75
N SER A 482 18.57 -27.47 48.57
CA SER A 482 18.53 -28.16 47.28
C SER A 482 19.58 -27.57 46.32
N GLU A 483 20.52 -28.39 45.86
CA GLU A 483 21.57 -27.99 44.93
C GLU A 483 21.29 -28.50 43.52
N VAL A 484 20.48 -27.75 42.77
CA VAL A 484 20.21 -28.08 41.37
C VAL A 484 21.28 -27.44 40.48
N ARG A 485 22.14 -28.28 39.88
CA ARG A 485 23.20 -27.85 38.95
C ARG A 485 22.63 -27.52 37.57
N LEU A 486 23.12 -26.43 37.00
CA LEU A 486 22.74 -25.97 35.67
C LEU A 486 23.62 -26.56 34.59
N GLN A 487 23.04 -26.72 33.40
CA GLN A 487 23.70 -27.14 32.18
C GLN A 487 23.54 -26.07 31.10
N LYS A 488 24.37 -26.17 30.07
CA LYS A 488 24.31 -25.29 28.91
C LYS A 488 22.90 -25.31 28.30
N GLU A 489 22.37 -24.14 27.98
CA GLU A 489 21.03 -23.89 27.45
C GLU A 489 19.87 -24.21 28.41
N ASP A 490 20.13 -24.43 29.70
CA ASP A 490 19.06 -24.49 30.69
C ASP A 490 18.30 -23.17 30.75
N SER A 491 16.97 -23.28 30.81
CA SER A 491 16.06 -22.16 31.01
C SER A 491 15.32 -22.32 32.32
N VAL A 492 15.69 -21.51 33.32
CA VAL A 492 15.06 -21.46 34.64
C VAL A 492 13.88 -20.47 34.60
N MET A 493 12.73 -20.91 35.10
CA MET A 493 11.50 -20.12 35.20
C MET A 493 11.02 -20.11 36.64
N ILE A 494 10.83 -18.91 37.17
CA ILE A 494 10.24 -18.65 38.49
C ILE A 494 8.85 -18.07 38.26
N TYR A 495 7.78 -18.81 38.59
CA TYR A 495 6.41 -18.31 38.38
C TYR A 495 6.03 -17.24 39.39
N SER A 496 5.15 -16.31 39.01
CA SER A 496 4.47 -15.45 39.98
C SER A 496 3.30 -16.19 40.63
N LYS A 497 2.99 -15.89 41.89
CA LYS A 497 1.75 -16.30 42.57
C LYS A 497 0.51 -15.82 41.82
N PHE A 498 0.63 -14.72 41.07
CA PHE A 498 -0.44 -14.16 40.27
C PHE A 498 -0.68 -14.94 38.97
N ASP A 499 0.39 -15.41 38.30
CA ASP A 499 0.28 -16.22 37.07
C ASP A 499 -0.37 -17.59 37.32
N LEU A 500 -0.36 -18.05 38.58
CA LEU A 500 -0.87 -19.37 38.98
C LEU A 500 -2.34 -19.33 39.44
N ARG A 501 -2.99 -18.15 39.51
CA ARG A 501 -4.40 -18.01 39.89
C ARG A 501 -5.23 -17.40 38.74
N GLU A 502 -6.52 -17.74 38.68
CA GLU A 502 -7.46 -17.03 37.79
C GLU A 502 -7.50 -15.56 38.21
N GLU A 503 -7.26 -14.64 37.28
CA GLU A 503 -7.38 -13.21 37.55
C GLU A 503 -8.83 -12.89 37.92
N TYR A 504 -9.02 -12.21 39.04
CA TYR A 504 -10.33 -11.79 39.49
C TYR A 504 -10.67 -10.48 38.80
N GLU A 505 -11.76 -10.47 38.05
CA GLU A 505 -12.25 -9.29 37.33
C GLU A 505 -13.73 -9.07 37.66
N VAL A 506 -14.22 -7.85 37.49
CA VAL A 506 -15.64 -7.49 37.50
C VAL A 506 -16.00 -6.85 36.16
N ARG A 507 -17.24 -7.00 35.72
CA ARG A 507 -17.72 -6.47 34.43
C ARG A 507 -18.74 -5.37 34.66
N ILE A 508 -18.66 -4.28 33.92
CA ILE A 508 -19.70 -3.25 33.87
C ILE A 508 -20.11 -2.96 32.42
N ASP A 509 -21.41 -2.93 32.18
CA ASP A 509 -22.01 -2.78 30.85
C ASP A 509 -23.16 -1.75 30.86
N GLY A 510 -23.58 -1.31 29.68
CA GLY A 510 -24.66 -0.36 29.46
C GLY A 510 -24.21 1.10 29.46
N GLU A 511 -24.99 1.99 30.09
CA GLU A 511 -24.83 3.45 30.04
C GLU A 511 -23.75 3.97 31.00
N VAL A 512 -22.52 3.52 30.77
CA VAL A 512 -21.29 4.05 31.37
C VAL A 512 -20.36 4.53 30.27
N ASN A 513 -19.45 5.45 30.60
CA ASN A 513 -18.55 6.03 29.59
C ASN A 513 -17.55 5.02 29.02
N LYS A 514 -17.16 4.01 29.79
CA LYS A 514 -16.23 2.94 29.39
C LYS A 514 -16.71 1.57 29.90
N PRO A 515 -17.66 0.93 29.20
CA PRO A 515 -18.07 -0.43 29.54
C PRO A 515 -16.94 -1.43 29.27
N GLY A 516 -16.83 -2.47 30.10
CA GLY A 516 -15.78 -3.47 29.97
C GLY A 516 -15.50 -4.26 31.25
N TYR A 517 -14.36 -4.95 31.23
CA TYR A 517 -13.81 -5.70 32.36
C TYR A 517 -12.81 -4.85 33.13
N PHE A 518 -12.83 -4.97 34.45
CA PHE A 518 -11.98 -4.25 35.37
C PHE A 518 -11.39 -5.22 36.39
N ASN A 519 -10.13 -5.01 36.76
CA ASN A 519 -9.48 -5.81 37.79
C ASN A 519 -10.23 -5.66 39.12
N TYR A 520 -10.54 -6.79 39.75
CA TYR A 520 -11.13 -6.82 41.07
C TYR A 520 -10.08 -6.45 42.13
N ALA A 521 -10.47 -5.60 43.08
CA ALA A 521 -9.72 -5.30 44.29
C ALA A 521 -10.53 -5.69 45.53
N GLU A 522 -9.86 -6.08 46.62
CA GLU A 522 -10.55 -6.28 47.89
C GLU A 522 -11.20 -4.98 48.36
N ASN A 523 -12.44 -5.07 48.87
CA ASN A 523 -13.28 -3.94 49.29
C ASN A 523 -13.71 -2.98 48.16
N MET A 524 -13.77 -3.47 46.92
CA MET A 524 -14.30 -2.71 45.78
C MET A 524 -15.83 -2.60 45.84
N HIS A 525 -16.37 -1.39 45.66
CA HIS A 525 -17.81 -1.10 45.63
C HIS A 525 -18.32 -0.78 44.22
N LEU A 526 -19.65 -0.70 44.06
CA LEU A 526 -20.30 -0.37 42.79
C LEU A 526 -19.85 1.00 42.26
N GLU A 527 -19.79 1.99 43.14
CA GLU A 527 -19.41 3.36 42.80
C GLU A 527 -17.96 3.44 42.33
N ASP A 528 -17.06 2.70 42.96
CA ASP A 528 -15.65 2.61 42.55
C ASP A 528 -15.54 2.09 41.12
N LEU A 529 -16.31 1.05 40.79
CA LEU A 529 -16.35 0.48 39.45
C LEU A 529 -16.95 1.45 38.41
N ILE A 530 -18.02 2.16 38.76
CA ILE A 530 -18.60 3.20 37.88
C ILE A 530 -17.58 4.32 37.65
N MET A 531 -16.83 4.74 38.68
CA MET A 531 -15.77 5.74 38.54
C MET A 531 -14.62 5.25 37.65
N MET A 532 -14.20 3.99 37.81
CA MET A 532 -13.20 3.36 36.94
C MET A 532 -13.69 3.26 35.48
N ALA A 533 -14.99 3.03 35.27
CA ALA A 533 -15.65 3.10 33.98
C ALA A 533 -15.81 4.54 33.44
N GLY A 534 -15.24 5.54 34.09
CA GLY A 534 -15.28 6.94 33.68
C GLY A 534 -16.61 7.64 33.97
N GLY A 535 -17.45 7.09 34.85
CA GLY A 535 -18.75 7.63 35.21
C GLY A 535 -19.89 7.14 34.31
N LEU A 536 -21.09 7.64 34.59
CA LEU A 536 -22.31 7.37 33.83
C LEU A 536 -22.40 8.23 32.56
N THR A 537 -23.11 7.76 31.54
CA THR A 537 -23.52 8.62 30.42
C THR A 537 -24.75 9.46 30.81
N ASP A 538 -25.05 10.54 30.09
CA ASP A 538 -26.28 11.33 30.30
C ASP A 538 -27.57 10.53 30.05
N ALA A 539 -27.46 9.42 29.31
CA ALA A 539 -28.56 8.53 29.03
C ALA A 539 -28.77 7.47 30.11
N ALA A 540 -27.90 7.39 31.12
CA ALA A 540 -27.96 6.39 32.17
C ALA A 540 -29.21 6.50 33.04
N SER A 541 -29.79 5.35 33.35
CA SER A 541 -30.77 5.21 34.41
C SER A 541 -30.06 5.11 35.74
N ILE A 542 -30.27 6.11 36.60
CA ILE A 542 -29.84 6.06 38.00
C ILE A 542 -30.72 5.12 38.86
N GLN A 543 -31.80 4.59 38.27
CA GLN A 543 -32.69 3.61 38.91
C GLN A 543 -32.45 2.21 38.34
N GLN A 544 -32.58 1.19 39.18
CA GLN A 544 -32.50 -0.24 38.79
C GLN A 544 -31.15 -0.65 38.18
N VAL A 545 -30.03 -0.20 38.72
CA VAL A 545 -28.70 -0.74 38.38
C VAL A 545 -28.63 -2.18 38.84
N GLU A 546 -28.39 -3.10 37.91
CA GLU A 546 -28.45 -4.54 38.18
C GLU A 546 -27.06 -5.10 38.42
N ILE A 547 -26.85 -5.78 39.54
CA ILE A 547 -25.65 -6.55 39.83
C ILE A 547 -25.99 -8.04 39.81
N SER A 548 -25.35 -8.77 38.92
CA SER A 548 -25.47 -10.21 38.77
C SER A 548 -24.21 -10.90 39.29
N ARG A 549 -24.38 -11.72 40.33
CA ARG A 549 -23.31 -12.48 40.96
C ARG A 549 -23.45 -13.96 40.66
N ARG A 550 -22.39 -14.60 40.14
CA ARG A 550 -22.37 -16.05 39.96
C ARG A 550 -22.30 -16.78 41.30
N LYS A 551 -23.10 -17.83 41.48
CA LYS A 551 -23.04 -18.67 42.69
C LYS A 551 -21.78 -19.55 42.63
N ARG A 552 -20.80 -19.32 43.51
CA ARG A 552 -19.55 -20.08 43.60
C ARG A 552 -19.48 -20.82 44.94
N GLY A 553 -19.23 -22.13 44.90
CA GLY A 553 -18.98 -22.95 46.09
C GLY A 553 -20.23 -23.28 46.89
N GLY A 554 -20.55 -24.57 46.95
CA GLY A 554 -21.64 -25.16 47.73
C GLY A 554 -21.73 -26.65 47.46
N VAL A 555 -22.28 -27.42 48.40
CA VAL A 555 -22.67 -28.82 48.13
C VAL A 555 -23.69 -28.78 46.99
N TYR A 556 -23.48 -29.60 45.95
CA TYR A 556 -24.41 -29.70 44.83
C TYR A 556 -25.81 -30.09 45.36
N ASP A 557 -26.76 -29.15 45.29
CA ASP A 557 -28.17 -29.41 45.56
C ASP A 557 -28.91 -29.57 44.22
N PRO A 558 -29.34 -30.79 43.84
CA PRO A 558 -30.07 -31.04 42.60
C PRO A 558 -31.45 -30.34 42.53
N LYS A 559 -31.94 -29.74 43.63
CA LYS A 559 -33.21 -29.00 43.65
C LYS A 559 -33.04 -27.49 43.45
N ASP A 560 -31.82 -26.96 43.50
CA ASP A 560 -31.54 -25.55 43.28
C ASP A 560 -31.02 -25.30 41.86
N SER A 561 -31.88 -24.77 41.00
CA SER A 561 -31.56 -24.42 39.60
C SER A 561 -31.08 -22.98 39.41
N THR A 562 -30.91 -22.22 40.50
CA THR A 562 -30.47 -20.81 40.42
C THR A 562 -29.00 -20.72 40.02
N LYS A 563 -28.72 -19.99 38.93
CA LYS A 563 -27.36 -19.84 38.37
C LYS A 563 -26.65 -18.56 38.83
N ALA A 564 -27.42 -17.55 39.24
CA ALA A 564 -26.91 -16.25 39.65
C ALA A 564 -27.82 -15.61 40.70
N ILE A 565 -27.22 -14.79 41.56
CA ILE A 565 -27.91 -13.89 42.48
C ILE A 565 -27.99 -12.53 41.79
N VAL A 566 -29.20 -12.04 41.54
CA VAL A 566 -29.42 -10.73 40.91
C VAL A 566 -29.94 -9.76 41.96
N GLN A 567 -29.26 -8.64 42.11
CA GLN A 567 -29.65 -7.56 43.02
C GLN A 567 -29.76 -6.25 42.24
N ARG A 568 -30.64 -5.36 42.69
CA ARG A 568 -30.88 -4.08 42.04
C ARG A 568 -30.72 -2.96 43.04
N PHE A 569 -30.02 -1.91 42.62
CA PHE A 569 -29.73 -0.74 43.42
C PHE A 569 -30.13 0.50 42.64
N ASP A 570 -30.70 1.48 43.35
CA ASP A 570 -30.75 2.84 42.83
C ASP A 570 -29.44 3.53 43.21
N ILE A 571 -28.93 4.42 42.37
CA ILE A 571 -27.69 5.17 42.58
C ILE A 571 -27.97 6.68 42.47
N ASN A 572 -27.09 7.52 43.01
CA ASN A 572 -27.17 8.96 42.82
C ASN A 572 -26.34 9.38 41.60
N ALA A 573 -26.78 10.41 40.86
CA ALA A 573 -26.09 10.89 39.67
C ALA A 573 -24.68 11.44 39.97
N ASP A 574 -24.47 11.97 41.17
CA ASP A 574 -23.18 12.44 41.68
C ASP A 574 -22.37 11.33 42.36
N LEU A 575 -22.88 10.10 42.36
CA LEU A 575 -22.32 8.92 43.04
C LEU A 575 -22.06 9.16 44.53
N SER A 576 -22.74 10.14 45.16
CA SER A 576 -22.52 10.50 46.55
C SER A 576 -23.52 9.80 47.48
N ASN A 577 -23.02 9.30 48.63
CA ASN A 577 -23.74 8.71 49.78
C ASN A 577 -25.10 8.05 49.47
N ASN A 578 -25.07 6.87 48.85
CA ASN A 578 -26.19 5.92 48.91
C ASN A 578 -25.94 4.86 50.00
N PRO A 579 -26.75 4.79 51.08
CA PRO A 579 -26.54 3.83 52.18
C PRO A 579 -26.62 2.35 51.77
N GLU A 580 -27.42 2.02 50.76
CA GLU A 580 -27.65 0.62 50.33
C GLU A 580 -26.56 0.13 49.37
N ALA A 581 -26.11 0.98 48.43
CA ALA A 581 -25.03 0.65 47.50
C ALA A 581 -23.65 0.62 48.17
N LYS A 582 -23.40 1.51 49.14
CA LYS A 582 -22.15 1.52 49.93
C LYS A 582 -21.96 0.29 50.81
N ALA A 583 -23.05 -0.38 51.22
CA ALA A 583 -22.98 -1.60 52.01
C ALA A 583 -22.63 -2.84 51.14
N PHE A 584 -22.73 -2.72 49.81
CA PHE A 584 -22.51 -3.83 48.90
C PHE A 584 -21.05 -3.85 48.40
N VAL A 585 -20.28 -4.82 48.90
CA VAL A 585 -18.93 -5.12 48.41
C VAL A 585 -19.05 -6.06 47.21
N LEU A 586 -18.45 -5.66 46.09
CA LEU A 586 -18.36 -6.50 44.89
C LEU A 586 -17.56 -7.76 45.21
N GLN A 587 -17.83 -8.82 44.47
CA GLN A 587 -17.05 -10.07 44.51
C GLN A 587 -16.42 -10.30 43.14
N PRO A 588 -15.38 -11.14 43.07
CA PRO A 588 -14.83 -11.56 41.79
C PRO A 588 -15.95 -12.04 40.86
N PHE A 589 -15.94 -11.50 39.65
CA PHE A 589 -16.81 -11.84 38.52
C PHE A 589 -18.25 -11.40 38.64
N ASP A 590 -18.53 -10.44 39.51
CA ASP A 590 -19.79 -9.71 39.47
C ASP A 590 -19.93 -8.96 38.14
N GLU A 591 -21.16 -8.93 37.62
CA GLU A 591 -21.52 -8.20 36.42
C GLU A 591 -22.55 -7.12 36.75
N ILE A 592 -22.21 -5.89 36.42
CA ILE A 592 -22.99 -4.69 36.66
C ILE A 592 -23.58 -4.22 35.33
N VAL A 593 -24.88 -3.95 35.28
CA VAL A 593 -25.54 -3.41 34.08
C VAL A 593 -26.26 -2.12 34.43
N VAL A 594 -25.81 -1.02 33.83
CA VAL A 594 -26.46 0.30 33.92
C VAL A 594 -27.38 0.48 32.72
N ARG A 595 -28.70 0.49 32.92
CA ARG A 595 -29.66 0.57 31.81
C ARG A 595 -29.79 2.01 31.27
N ARG A 596 -30.27 2.14 30.04
CA ARG A 596 -30.68 3.44 29.47
C ARG A 596 -31.98 3.94 30.08
N SER A 597 -31.99 5.19 30.50
CA SER A 597 -33.17 5.89 31.00
C SER A 597 -34.26 5.96 29.92
N PRO A 598 -35.47 5.44 30.18
CA PRO A 598 -36.60 5.56 29.25
C PRO A 598 -37.03 7.01 28.99
N ALA A 599 -36.70 7.92 29.90
CA ALA A 599 -36.98 9.35 29.77
C ALA A 599 -35.96 10.09 28.90
N TYR A 600 -34.82 9.48 28.58
CA TYR A 600 -33.79 10.10 27.77
C TYR A 600 -34.09 9.96 26.26
N ALA A 601 -34.05 11.08 25.55
CA ALA A 601 -34.08 11.12 24.10
C ALA A 601 -33.01 12.09 23.61
N SER A 602 -32.22 11.67 22.61
CA SER A 602 -31.27 12.57 21.95
C SER A 602 -32.02 13.65 21.15
N GLN A 603 -31.43 14.84 21.06
CA GLN A 603 -31.94 15.89 20.17
C GLN A 603 -31.93 15.39 18.72
N SER A 604 -33.01 15.65 17.99
CA SER A 604 -33.16 15.27 16.58
C SER A 604 -33.57 16.45 15.71
N ASN A 605 -33.08 16.52 14.47
CA ASN A 605 -33.25 17.63 13.54
C ASN A 605 -33.79 17.16 12.18
N VAL A 606 -34.50 18.07 11.51
CA VAL A 606 -35.06 17.92 10.16
C VAL A 606 -34.78 19.17 9.33
N LEU A 607 -34.59 18.99 8.02
CA LEU A 607 -34.30 20.07 7.09
C LEU A 607 -35.54 20.40 6.23
N VAL A 608 -35.94 21.67 6.19
CA VAL A 608 -36.95 22.17 5.24
C VAL A 608 -36.27 23.06 4.22
N SER A 609 -36.51 22.79 2.94
CA SER A 609 -35.87 23.51 1.83
C SER A 609 -36.85 23.84 0.69
N GLY A 610 -36.49 24.83 -0.11
CA GLY A 610 -37.27 25.27 -1.27
C GLY A 610 -38.22 26.43 -0.97
N GLU A 611 -39.40 26.41 -1.57
CA GLU A 611 -40.37 27.53 -1.57
C GLU A 611 -41.22 27.61 -0.28
N VAL A 612 -40.55 27.64 0.86
CA VAL A 612 -41.11 27.94 2.19
C VAL A 612 -40.65 29.32 2.65
N ILE A 613 -41.34 29.96 3.59
CA ILE A 613 -40.96 31.32 4.05
C ILE A 613 -39.56 31.30 4.67
N TYR A 614 -39.33 30.39 5.62
CA TYR A 614 -38.06 30.21 6.32
C TYR A 614 -37.50 28.79 6.08
N PRO A 615 -36.62 28.59 5.07
CA PRO A 615 -35.92 27.33 4.90
C PRO A 615 -34.76 27.20 5.91
N GLY A 616 -34.45 25.97 6.33
CA GLY A 616 -33.38 25.70 7.29
C GLY A 616 -33.61 24.44 8.11
N ASP A 617 -32.72 24.22 9.08
CA ASP A 617 -32.80 23.11 10.04
C ASP A 617 -33.74 23.46 11.20
N TYR A 618 -34.56 22.49 11.57
CA TYR A 618 -35.50 22.57 12.68
C TYR A 618 -35.30 21.38 13.61
N THR A 619 -35.20 21.64 14.91
CA THR A 619 -35.25 20.57 15.91
C THR A 619 -36.66 20.02 16.04
N ILE A 620 -36.75 18.69 16.08
CA ILE A 620 -37.96 17.93 16.39
C ILE A 620 -38.26 18.13 17.88
N ASN A 621 -39.35 18.83 18.19
CA ASN A 621 -39.76 19.17 19.54
C ASN A 621 -40.40 17.98 20.27
N SER A 622 -40.98 17.03 19.54
CA SER A 622 -41.63 15.85 20.13
C SER A 622 -41.60 14.65 19.18
N ARG A 623 -41.63 13.43 19.73
CA ARG A 623 -41.76 12.18 18.94
C ARG A 623 -43.05 12.11 18.10
N SER A 624 -44.00 13.03 18.33
CA SER A 624 -45.27 13.15 17.62
C SER A 624 -45.31 14.25 16.57
N GLU A 625 -44.22 14.99 16.35
CA GLU A 625 -44.19 16.12 15.41
C GLU A 625 -44.32 15.65 13.95
N ARG A 626 -45.12 16.37 13.15
CA ARG A 626 -45.46 16.01 11.78
C ARG A 626 -44.99 17.04 10.75
N ILE A 627 -45.09 16.66 9.48
CA ILE A 627 -44.80 17.53 8.32
C ILE A 627 -45.59 18.85 8.40
N SER A 628 -46.88 18.79 8.74
CA SER A 628 -47.73 19.99 8.85
C SER A 628 -47.24 20.96 9.93
N ASP A 629 -46.82 20.45 11.10
CA ASP A 629 -46.27 21.25 12.21
C ASP A 629 -45.00 21.97 11.79
N LEU A 630 -44.11 21.25 11.10
CA LEU A 630 -42.85 21.78 10.60
C LEU A 630 -43.06 22.87 9.54
N ILE A 631 -43.95 22.66 8.58
CA ILE A 631 -44.25 23.68 7.54
C ILE A 631 -44.90 24.91 8.16
N LYS A 632 -45.73 24.76 9.20
CA LYS A 632 -46.28 25.88 9.96
C LYS A 632 -45.18 26.67 10.66
N ARG A 633 -44.21 25.99 11.30
CA ARG A 633 -43.02 26.60 11.92
C ARG A 633 -42.10 27.28 10.90
N ALA A 634 -42.02 26.75 9.69
CA ALA A 634 -41.30 27.36 8.56
C ALA A 634 -42.00 28.61 7.98
N GLY A 635 -43.08 29.07 8.61
CA GLY A 635 -43.85 30.25 8.19
C GLY A 635 -44.83 29.98 7.04
N GLY A 636 -45.04 28.72 6.66
CA GLY A 636 -45.87 28.33 5.53
C GLY A 636 -45.15 28.36 4.18
N LEU A 637 -45.93 28.32 3.10
CA LEU A 637 -45.43 28.22 1.73
C LEU A 637 -45.38 29.60 1.04
N ARG A 638 -44.40 29.82 0.16
CA ARG A 638 -44.34 31.02 -0.68
C ARG A 638 -45.42 30.99 -1.77
N PRO A 639 -45.85 32.15 -2.33
CA PRO A 639 -46.86 32.19 -3.40
C PRO A 639 -46.52 31.34 -4.65
N GLU A 640 -45.24 31.24 -4.97
CA GLU A 640 -44.68 30.48 -6.09
C GLU A 640 -44.48 28.99 -5.81
N ALA A 641 -44.74 28.53 -4.59
CA ALA A 641 -44.56 27.15 -4.18
C ALA A 641 -45.47 26.19 -4.94
N TYR A 642 -45.00 24.95 -5.10
CA TYR A 642 -45.77 23.86 -5.66
C TYR A 642 -45.93 22.71 -4.66
N PRO A 643 -46.96 22.78 -3.79
CA PRO A 643 -47.17 21.76 -2.75
C PRO A 643 -47.40 20.35 -3.32
N GLU A 644 -48.06 20.22 -4.48
CA GLU A 644 -48.25 18.92 -5.15
C GLU A 644 -46.94 18.31 -5.67
N GLY A 645 -45.87 19.10 -5.77
CA GLY A 645 -44.53 18.66 -6.16
C GLY A 645 -43.59 18.41 -4.98
N ALA A 646 -44.06 18.59 -3.74
CA ALA A 646 -43.22 18.44 -2.57
C ALA A 646 -42.76 16.98 -2.39
N VAL A 647 -41.51 16.81 -1.97
CA VAL A 647 -40.91 15.51 -1.69
C VAL A 647 -40.30 15.49 -0.31
N MET A 648 -40.26 14.31 0.27
CA MET A 648 -39.56 14.01 1.51
C MET A 648 -38.45 13.01 1.22
N MET A 649 -37.24 13.28 1.68
CA MET A 649 -36.14 12.34 1.66
C MET A 649 -35.91 11.88 3.09
N ARG A 650 -36.01 10.57 3.30
CA ARG A 650 -35.83 9.94 4.61
C ARG A 650 -34.67 8.97 4.54
N LYS A 651 -33.83 8.97 5.57
CA LYS A 651 -32.77 7.96 5.69
C LYS A 651 -33.40 6.58 5.77
N THR A 652 -32.95 5.67 4.92
CA THR A 652 -33.47 4.30 4.88
C THR A 652 -33.02 3.50 6.13
N PHE A 653 -32.00 3.99 6.84
CA PHE A 653 -31.37 3.33 7.98
C PHE A 653 -31.20 4.31 9.14
N ILE A 654 -31.77 3.99 10.29
CA ILE A 654 -31.61 4.77 11.54
C ILE A 654 -30.57 4.12 12.45
N ASN A 655 -30.45 2.77 12.44
CA ASN A 655 -29.49 2.00 13.23
C ASN A 655 -28.81 0.88 12.42
N GLU A 656 -27.64 0.41 12.88
CA GLU A 656 -26.90 -0.71 12.27
C GLU A 656 -27.71 -2.02 12.26
N GLY A 657 -28.50 -2.29 13.30
CA GLY A 657 -29.36 -3.47 13.40
C GLY A 657 -30.43 -3.56 12.29
N ASP A 658 -31.09 -2.45 11.98
CA ASP A 658 -32.15 -2.40 10.95
C ASP A 658 -31.59 -2.63 9.54
N SER A 659 -30.35 -2.17 9.32
CA SER A 659 -29.60 -2.38 8.08
C SER A 659 -29.33 -3.87 7.84
N THR A 660 -28.92 -4.61 8.87
CA THR A 660 -28.62 -6.05 8.76
C THR A 660 -29.86 -6.90 8.53
N LEU A 661 -30.98 -6.59 9.20
CA LEU A 661 -32.23 -7.34 9.04
C LEU A 661 -32.81 -7.18 7.63
N LEU A 662 -32.76 -5.98 7.07
CA LEU A 662 -33.22 -5.72 5.71
C LEU A 662 -32.29 -6.37 4.68
N ALA A 663 -30.97 -6.29 4.86
CA ALA A 663 -30.00 -6.97 4.01
C ALA A 663 -30.26 -8.49 3.95
N ASN A 664 -30.54 -9.11 5.10
CA ASN A 664 -30.90 -10.52 5.17
C ASN A 664 -32.22 -10.84 4.45
N LYS A 665 -33.26 -9.99 4.61
CA LYS A 665 -34.52 -10.14 3.88
C LYS A 665 -34.34 -9.99 2.37
N LEU A 666 -33.51 -9.06 1.94
CA LEU A 666 -33.19 -8.82 0.53
C LEU A 666 -32.35 -9.95 -0.05
N GLN A 667 -31.41 -10.53 0.71
CA GLN A 667 -30.65 -11.72 0.30
C GLN A 667 -31.58 -12.91 0.01
N VAL A 668 -32.59 -13.14 0.84
CA VAL A 668 -33.61 -14.17 0.60
C VAL A 668 -34.45 -13.86 -0.65
N PHE A 669 -34.70 -12.59 -0.95
CA PHE A 669 -35.38 -12.15 -2.18
C PHE A 669 -34.48 -12.30 -3.43
N TYR A 670 -33.19 -11.99 -3.33
CA TYR A 670 -32.20 -12.09 -4.40
C TYR A 670 -32.01 -13.53 -4.88
N ASN A 671 -32.02 -14.50 -3.95
CA ASN A 671 -31.90 -15.92 -4.27
C ASN A 671 -33.08 -16.47 -5.11
N LYS A 672 -34.16 -15.70 -5.31
CA LYS A 672 -35.32 -16.08 -6.14
C LYS A 672 -35.33 -15.46 -7.55
N LEU A 673 -34.41 -14.55 -7.87
CA LEU A 673 -34.32 -13.92 -9.20
C LEU A 673 -33.39 -14.75 -10.11
N GLN A 674 -33.84 -15.09 -11.32
CA GLN A 674 -33.10 -15.94 -12.27
C GLN A 674 -32.16 -15.18 -13.22
N ASP A 675 -32.20 -13.84 -13.25
CA ASP A 675 -31.45 -12.99 -14.21
C ASP A 675 -30.51 -12.00 -13.50
N SER A 676 -29.23 -11.97 -13.90
CA SER A 676 -28.15 -11.22 -13.22
C SER A 676 -28.29 -9.70 -13.36
N THR A 677 -28.93 -9.24 -14.44
CA THR A 677 -29.11 -7.79 -14.69
C THR A 677 -30.19 -7.15 -13.81
N ASP A 678 -31.16 -7.92 -13.34
CA ASP A 678 -32.19 -7.45 -12.41
C ASP A 678 -31.65 -7.36 -10.97
N ILE A 679 -30.72 -8.24 -10.60
CA ILE A 679 -30.05 -8.22 -9.28
C ILE A 679 -29.23 -6.94 -9.11
N VAL A 680 -28.43 -6.55 -10.13
CA VAL A 680 -27.60 -5.33 -10.09
C VAL A 680 -28.45 -4.06 -9.98
N ARG A 681 -29.60 -4.02 -10.67
CA ARG A 681 -30.53 -2.86 -10.62
C ARG A 681 -31.24 -2.73 -9.28
N VAL A 682 -31.61 -3.86 -8.65
CA VAL A 682 -32.25 -3.86 -7.33
C VAL A 682 -31.22 -3.52 -6.25
N GLN A 683 -30.00 -4.04 -6.33
CA GLN A 683 -28.92 -3.70 -5.40
C GLN A 683 -28.59 -2.19 -5.46
N ALA A 684 -28.47 -1.61 -6.66
CA ALA A 684 -28.25 -0.18 -6.83
C ALA A 684 -29.41 0.72 -6.32
N ALA A 685 -30.62 0.19 -6.21
CA ALA A 685 -31.76 0.90 -5.62
C ALA A 685 -31.75 0.81 -4.07
N VAL A 686 -31.21 -0.27 -3.50
CA VAL A 686 -31.08 -0.52 -2.07
C VAL A 686 -29.88 0.22 -1.46
N ASP A 687 -28.79 0.36 -2.21
CA ASP A 687 -27.58 1.08 -1.76
C ASP A 687 -27.80 2.60 -1.63
N LYS A 688 -28.97 3.12 -2.03
CA LYS A 688 -29.35 4.50 -1.77
C LYS A 688 -29.65 4.68 -0.29
N LYS A 689 -28.78 5.43 0.39
CA LYS A 689 -28.89 5.79 1.82
C LYS A 689 -30.14 6.60 2.17
N GLU A 690 -30.81 7.17 1.17
CA GLU A 690 -32.01 7.97 1.32
C GLU A 690 -33.12 7.48 0.37
N GLN A 691 -34.32 7.33 0.92
CA GLN A 691 -35.53 7.00 0.19
C GLN A 691 -36.31 8.28 -0.13
N LEU A 692 -36.63 8.47 -1.41
CA LEU A 692 -37.51 9.55 -1.86
C LEU A 692 -38.97 9.12 -1.69
N LEU A 693 -39.71 9.89 -0.90
CA LEU A 693 -41.14 9.74 -0.64
C LEU A 693 -41.86 10.95 -1.22
N GLY A 694 -42.68 10.72 -2.26
CA GLY A 694 -43.57 11.76 -2.77
C GLY A 694 -44.65 12.07 -1.73
N ILE A 695 -44.74 13.33 -1.29
CA ILE A 695 -45.75 13.76 -0.32
C ILE A 695 -46.81 14.60 -1.00
N ASN A 696 -48.05 14.52 -0.49
CA ASN A 696 -49.13 15.39 -0.95
C ASN A 696 -49.28 16.55 0.03
N LEU A 697 -48.34 17.50 -0.06
CA LEU A 697 -48.28 18.60 0.90
C LEU A 697 -49.53 19.48 0.89
N GLU A 698 -50.21 19.59 -0.25
CA GLU A 698 -51.49 20.31 -0.33
C GLU A 698 -52.56 19.68 0.57
N GLN A 699 -52.68 18.34 0.55
CA GLN A 699 -53.63 17.63 1.40
C GLN A 699 -53.20 17.63 2.87
N ILE A 700 -51.90 17.54 3.14
CA ILE A 700 -51.34 17.63 4.50
C ILE A 700 -51.70 18.98 5.14
N MET A 701 -51.53 20.08 4.40
CA MET A 701 -51.82 21.42 4.91
C MET A 701 -53.31 21.69 5.08
N LYS A 702 -54.18 21.08 4.24
CA LYS A 702 -55.65 21.19 4.37
C LYS A 702 -56.22 20.30 5.48
N HIS A 703 -55.60 19.15 5.73
CA HIS A 703 -56.02 18.16 6.72
C HIS A 703 -54.82 17.69 7.56
N PRO A 704 -54.33 18.53 8.50
CA PRO A 704 -53.27 18.14 9.43
C PRO A 704 -53.65 16.88 10.22
N GLY A 705 -52.68 15.99 10.46
CA GLY A 705 -52.89 14.70 11.12
C GLY A 705 -53.55 13.61 10.26
N SER A 706 -53.82 13.89 8.98
CA SER A 706 -54.31 12.85 8.05
C SER A 706 -53.28 11.74 7.82
N LYS A 707 -53.70 10.64 7.19
CA LYS A 707 -52.79 9.55 6.80
C LYS A 707 -51.63 9.97 5.87
N TYR A 708 -51.70 11.17 5.28
CA TYR A 708 -50.66 11.72 4.43
C TYR A 708 -49.62 12.55 5.22
N ASP A 709 -49.97 12.97 6.44
CA ASP A 709 -49.16 13.83 7.30
C ASP A 709 -48.24 12.99 8.18
N LEU A 710 -47.07 12.63 7.66
CA LEU A 710 -46.15 11.70 8.30
C LEU A 710 -45.48 12.31 9.54
N LEU A 711 -45.15 11.44 10.51
CA LEU A 711 -44.29 11.79 11.64
C LEU A 711 -42.88 12.05 11.15
N LEU A 712 -42.20 13.03 11.74
CA LEU A 712 -40.82 13.38 11.43
C LEU A 712 -39.83 12.49 12.18
N GLU A 713 -38.75 12.16 11.51
CA GLU A 713 -37.64 11.35 11.99
C GLU A 713 -36.30 12.09 11.80
N GLU A 714 -35.30 11.68 12.56
CA GLU A 714 -33.96 12.26 12.52
C GLU A 714 -33.38 12.26 11.10
N GLY A 715 -33.01 13.45 10.61
CA GLY A 715 -32.41 13.64 9.29
C GLY A 715 -33.40 13.60 8.13
N ASP A 716 -34.71 13.70 8.38
CA ASP A 716 -35.68 13.91 7.31
C ASP A 716 -35.45 15.25 6.59
N ILE A 717 -35.60 15.25 5.26
CA ILE A 717 -35.48 16.44 4.43
C ILE A 717 -36.77 16.64 3.65
N ILE A 718 -37.46 17.76 3.88
CA ILE A 718 -38.64 18.17 3.12
C ILE A 718 -38.24 19.22 2.10
N LYS A 719 -38.57 18.98 0.84
CA LYS A 719 -38.25 19.89 -0.27
C LYS A 719 -39.52 20.29 -1.00
N VAL A 720 -39.81 21.59 -0.98
CA VAL A 720 -40.96 22.19 -1.69
C VAL A 720 -40.46 22.90 -2.94
N PRO A 721 -40.71 22.39 -4.16
CA PRO A 721 -40.23 23.03 -5.37
C PRO A 721 -41.10 24.23 -5.77
N LYS A 722 -40.57 25.06 -6.68
CA LYS A 722 -41.31 26.09 -7.39
C LYS A 722 -42.26 25.51 -8.43
N LYS A 723 -43.41 26.15 -8.64
CA LYS A 723 -44.39 25.75 -9.66
C LYS A 723 -43.84 26.01 -11.07
N LEU A 724 -43.47 24.92 -11.74
CA LEU A 724 -43.02 24.95 -13.13
C LEU A 724 -44.20 25.24 -14.07
N GLN A 725 -43.92 25.92 -15.19
CA GLN A 725 -44.92 26.20 -16.24
C GLN A 725 -44.73 25.32 -17.48
N THR A 726 -44.04 24.19 -17.33
CA THR A 726 -43.60 23.34 -18.43
C THR A 726 -43.88 21.87 -18.17
N VAL A 727 -44.01 21.10 -19.25
CA VAL A 727 -44.06 19.63 -19.29
C VAL A 727 -42.91 19.15 -20.16
N GLN A 728 -42.28 18.07 -19.75
CA GLN A 728 -41.17 17.47 -20.48
C GLN A 728 -41.61 16.19 -21.16
N LEU A 729 -41.18 15.96 -22.41
CA LEU A 729 -41.53 14.77 -23.18
C LEU A 729 -40.28 13.99 -23.60
N PHE A 730 -40.27 12.67 -23.36
CA PHE A 730 -39.15 11.78 -23.65
C PHE A 730 -39.61 10.40 -24.18
N GLY A 731 -38.69 9.68 -24.83
CA GLY A 731 -38.90 8.31 -25.34
C GLY A 731 -39.30 8.25 -26.81
N GLU A 732 -40.15 7.28 -27.16
CA GLU A 732 -40.56 6.95 -28.53
C GLU A 732 -41.60 7.92 -29.12
N ILE A 733 -41.16 9.16 -29.32
CA ILE A 733 -41.86 10.25 -29.99
C ILE A 733 -40.91 10.92 -30.99
N TYR A 734 -41.45 11.54 -32.05
CA TYR A 734 -40.60 12.09 -33.12
C TYR A 734 -39.68 13.24 -32.64
N PHE A 735 -40.15 14.10 -31.74
CA PHE A 735 -39.37 15.22 -31.21
C PHE A 735 -39.45 15.31 -29.67
N PRO A 736 -38.56 14.64 -28.92
CA PRO A 736 -38.42 14.84 -27.48
C PRO A 736 -38.09 16.29 -27.15
N LYS A 737 -38.92 16.96 -26.35
CA LYS A 737 -38.74 18.39 -26.01
C LYS A 737 -39.46 18.78 -24.72
N LYS A 738 -39.05 19.94 -24.19
CA LYS A 738 -39.77 20.67 -23.13
C LYS A 738 -40.79 21.60 -23.77
N VAL A 739 -42.02 21.61 -23.26
CA VAL A 739 -43.09 22.47 -23.78
C VAL A 739 -43.80 23.21 -22.65
N ARG A 740 -44.43 24.35 -22.97
CA ARG A 740 -45.29 25.06 -22.03
C ARG A 740 -46.45 24.15 -21.60
N TYR A 741 -46.74 24.15 -20.30
CA TYR A 741 -47.92 23.50 -19.76
C TYR A 741 -49.17 24.29 -20.15
N ASP A 742 -50.15 23.58 -20.68
CA ASP A 742 -51.50 24.06 -20.94
C ASP A 742 -52.51 23.13 -20.27
N GLY A 743 -53.34 23.70 -19.38
CA GLY A 743 -54.34 22.95 -18.62
C GLY A 743 -55.47 22.37 -19.48
N ALA A 744 -55.68 22.90 -20.69
CA ALA A 744 -56.65 22.38 -21.64
C ALA A 744 -56.12 21.14 -22.39
N TYR A 745 -54.80 20.98 -22.49
CA TYR A 745 -54.18 19.89 -23.24
C TYR A 745 -54.21 18.58 -22.47
N LYS A 746 -54.65 17.53 -23.14
CA LYS A 746 -54.58 16.14 -22.68
C LYS A 746 -53.24 15.54 -23.09
N PHE A 747 -52.87 14.41 -22.48
CA PHE A 747 -51.62 13.69 -22.77
C PHE A 747 -51.32 13.56 -24.27
N ARG A 748 -52.33 13.18 -25.07
CA ARG A 748 -52.16 13.01 -26.51
C ARG A 748 -51.86 14.32 -27.23
N ASP A 749 -52.41 15.45 -26.79
CA ASP A 749 -52.20 16.75 -27.44
C ASP A 749 -50.73 17.16 -27.35
N TYR A 750 -50.09 16.92 -26.20
CA TYR A 750 -48.65 17.10 -26.03
C TYR A 750 -47.83 16.18 -26.93
N ILE A 751 -48.25 14.91 -27.09
CA ILE A 751 -47.57 13.96 -27.98
C ILE A 751 -47.72 14.36 -29.45
N HIS A 752 -48.91 14.78 -29.91
CA HIS A 752 -49.11 15.27 -31.28
C HIS A 752 -48.28 16.54 -31.53
N GLY A 753 -48.22 17.46 -30.57
CA GLY A 753 -47.36 18.64 -30.63
C GLY A 753 -45.85 18.32 -30.66
N ALA A 754 -45.47 17.09 -30.31
CA ALA A 754 -44.11 16.54 -30.43
C ALA A 754 -43.91 15.69 -31.70
N GLY A 755 -44.78 15.84 -32.71
CA GLY A 755 -44.73 15.09 -33.97
C GLY A 755 -45.42 13.73 -33.92
N GLY A 756 -46.02 13.35 -32.79
CA GLY A 756 -46.69 12.07 -32.61
C GLY A 756 -45.78 10.96 -32.08
N PHE A 757 -46.36 9.76 -31.97
CA PHE A 757 -45.64 8.55 -31.56
C PHE A 757 -44.86 7.95 -32.73
N THR A 758 -43.65 7.43 -32.50
CA THR A 758 -42.89 6.66 -33.50
C THR A 758 -43.54 5.30 -33.78
N ALA A 759 -43.11 4.61 -34.84
CA ALA A 759 -43.59 3.26 -35.17
C ALA A 759 -43.28 2.22 -34.07
N GLN A 760 -42.18 2.44 -33.35
CA GLN A 760 -41.68 1.59 -32.27
C GLN A 760 -42.33 1.92 -30.91
N ALA A 761 -43.18 2.95 -30.83
CA ALA A 761 -43.80 3.37 -29.58
C ALA A 761 -44.75 2.33 -28.96
N LEU A 762 -44.52 1.98 -27.70
CA LEU A 762 -45.42 1.18 -26.87
C LEU A 762 -46.45 2.08 -26.15
N LYS A 763 -47.36 2.65 -26.94
CA LYS A 763 -48.39 3.63 -26.52
C LYS A 763 -49.21 3.24 -25.28
N LYS A 764 -49.41 1.93 -25.05
CA LYS A 764 -50.20 1.38 -23.94
C LYS A 764 -49.45 1.30 -22.61
N ARG A 765 -48.14 1.52 -22.61
CA ARG A 765 -47.28 1.52 -21.40
C ARG A 765 -46.63 2.88 -21.17
N SER A 766 -47.05 3.92 -21.89
CA SER A 766 -46.63 5.29 -21.62
C SER A 766 -47.06 5.69 -20.21
N TYR A 767 -46.27 6.51 -19.54
CA TYR A 767 -46.54 6.95 -18.17
C TYR A 767 -46.12 8.40 -17.95
N ILE A 768 -46.64 8.97 -16.87
CA ILE A 768 -46.25 10.30 -16.39
C ILE A 768 -45.54 10.13 -15.05
N VAL A 769 -44.41 10.80 -14.91
CA VAL A 769 -43.77 11.07 -13.61
C VAL A 769 -44.15 12.50 -13.20
N TYR A 770 -44.79 12.66 -12.05
CA TYR A 770 -45.12 13.99 -11.51
C TYR A 770 -43.95 14.57 -10.73
N ALA A 771 -44.00 15.88 -10.44
CA ALA A 771 -42.90 16.58 -9.77
C ALA A 771 -42.55 16.02 -8.37
N ASN A 772 -43.51 15.40 -7.69
CA ASN A 772 -43.29 14.70 -6.41
C ASN A 772 -42.72 13.27 -6.57
N GLY A 773 -42.40 12.84 -7.79
CA GLY A 773 -41.92 11.49 -8.10
C GLY A 773 -43.00 10.42 -8.26
N GLU A 774 -44.29 10.74 -8.06
CA GLU A 774 -45.38 9.78 -8.29
C GLU A 774 -45.48 9.40 -9.77
N VAL A 775 -45.58 8.09 -10.06
CA VAL A 775 -45.70 7.59 -11.44
C VAL A 775 -47.12 7.09 -11.72
N LYS A 776 -47.76 7.63 -12.76
CA LYS A 776 -49.06 7.13 -13.26
C LYS A 776 -48.95 6.56 -14.67
N ASN A 777 -49.40 5.32 -14.81
CA ASN A 777 -49.36 4.58 -16.06
C ASN A 777 -50.64 4.78 -16.89
N THR A 778 -50.49 4.75 -18.22
CA THR A 778 -51.61 4.64 -19.15
C THR A 778 -52.32 3.30 -18.93
N LYS A 779 -53.64 3.33 -18.80
CA LYS A 779 -54.47 2.14 -18.63
C LYS A 779 -55.21 1.82 -19.93
N LYS A 780 -55.37 0.54 -20.25
CA LYS A 780 -56.21 0.11 -21.37
C LYS A 780 -57.63 -0.10 -20.88
N VAL A 781 -58.59 0.62 -21.45
CA VAL A 781 -60.03 0.47 -21.16
C VAL A 781 -60.69 0.05 -22.47
N PHE A 782 -61.12 -1.22 -22.54
CA PHE A 782 -61.64 -1.80 -23.78
C PHE A 782 -60.65 -1.67 -24.97
N LEU A 783 -61.06 -1.08 -26.10
CA LEU A 783 -60.21 -0.84 -27.26
C LEU A 783 -59.42 0.49 -27.19
N PHE A 784 -59.62 1.33 -26.17
CA PHE A 784 -59.00 2.66 -26.08
C PHE A 784 -57.98 2.77 -24.94
N ASN A 785 -56.94 3.60 -25.14
CA ASN A 785 -55.96 3.92 -24.11
C ASN A 785 -56.44 5.14 -23.30
N SER A 786 -56.58 4.97 -21.99
CA SER A 786 -56.83 6.05 -21.03
C SER A 786 -55.51 6.57 -20.47
N TYR A 787 -55.12 7.76 -20.93
CA TYR A 787 -53.88 8.41 -20.51
C TYR A 787 -54.06 9.22 -19.21
N PRO A 788 -53.03 9.32 -18.36
CA PRO A 788 -53.10 10.13 -17.14
C PRO A 788 -53.19 11.64 -17.44
N LYS A 789 -53.73 12.41 -16.48
CA LYS A 789 -53.83 13.86 -16.59
C LYS A 789 -52.45 14.50 -16.45
N VAL A 790 -52.10 15.42 -17.35
CA VAL A 790 -50.83 16.14 -17.32
C VAL A 790 -50.93 17.28 -16.30
N LYS A 791 -49.90 17.43 -15.45
CA LYS A 791 -49.77 18.50 -14.46
C LYS A 791 -48.52 19.34 -14.73
N PRO A 792 -48.41 20.56 -14.18
CA PRO A 792 -47.19 21.34 -14.30
C PRO A 792 -45.97 20.60 -13.73
N GLY A 793 -44.83 20.68 -14.42
CA GLY A 793 -43.60 19.98 -14.04
C GLY A 793 -43.60 18.47 -14.29
N ALA A 794 -44.65 17.93 -14.93
CA ALA A 794 -44.73 16.51 -15.24
C ALA A 794 -43.80 16.11 -16.38
N GLU A 795 -43.32 14.87 -16.34
CA GLU A 795 -42.52 14.23 -17.38
C GLU A 795 -43.31 13.10 -18.02
N ILE A 796 -43.53 13.21 -19.33
CA ILE A 796 -44.21 12.20 -20.13
C ILE A 796 -43.16 11.28 -20.76
N TYR A 797 -43.25 9.99 -20.47
CA TYR A 797 -42.37 8.98 -21.05
C TYR A 797 -43.13 7.98 -21.92
N VAL A 798 -42.64 7.76 -23.14
CA VAL A 798 -43.15 6.75 -24.07
C VAL A 798 -42.12 5.64 -24.25
N PRO A 799 -42.35 4.43 -23.73
CA PRO A 799 -41.42 3.33 -23.89
C PRO A 799 -41.44 2.73 -25.31
N THR A 800 -40.39 2.02 -25.66
CA THR A 800 -40.28 1.24 -26.90
C THR A 800 -40.95 -0.13 -26.81
N ARG A 801 -41.45 -0.63 -27.95
CA ARG A 801 -42.01 -1.98 -28.09
C ARG A 801 -40.86 -2.97 -28.08
N LYS A 802 -40.87 -3.93 -27.13
CA LYS A 802 -39.97 -5.08 -27.18
C LYS A 802 -40.26 -5.90 -28.45
N GLU A 803 -39.24 -6.16 -29.27
CA GLU A 803 -39.34 -7.13 -30.36
C GLU A 803 -39.73 -8.49 -29.79
N ARG A 804 -40.83 -9.05 -30.30
CA ARG A 804 -41.15 -10.45 -30.02
C ARG A 804 -40.44 -11.27 -31.07
N LYS A 805 -39.42 -12.04 -30.68
CA LYS A 805 -38.93 -13.14 -31.50
C LYS A 805 -40.12 -14.07 -31.75
N GLY A 806 -40.56 -14.19 -32.99
CA GLY A 806 -41.53 -15.23 -33.36
C GLY A 806 -40.93 -16.60 -33.08
N LEU A 807 -41.80 -17.59 -32.83
CA LEU A 807 -41.38 -19.00 -32.78
C LEU A 807 -40.63 -19.32 -34.07
N THR A 808 -39.44 -19.89 -33.94
CA THR A 808 -38.71 -20.41 -35.11
C THR A 808 -39.49 -21.59 -35.71
N SER A 809 -39.33 -21.84 -37.00
CA SER A 809 -40.02 -22.94 -37.69
C SER A 809 -39.80 -24.29 -36.98
N GLY A 810 -38.63 -24.48 -36.34
CA GLY A 810 -38.34 -25.66 -35.52
C GLY A 810 -39.12 -25.72 -34.21
N GLU A 811 -39.28 -24.60 -33.49
CA GLU A 811 -40.07 -24.55 -32.25
C GLU A 811 -41.57 -24.75 -32.52
N ALA A 812 -42.08 -24.24 -33.65
CA ALA A 812 -43.46 -24.46 -34.07
C ALA A 812 -43.73 -25.94 -34.41
N VAL A 813 -42.80 -26.60 -35.12
CA VAL A 813 -42.89 -28.04 -35.42
C VAL A 813 -42.77 -28.89 -34.15
N GLY A 814 -41.92 -28.49 -33.20
CA GLY A 814 -41.78 -29.18 -31.90
C GLY A 814 -43.02 -29.08 -31.01
N LEU A 815 -43.70 -27.93 -31.00
CA LEU A 815 -44.97 -27.78 -30.28
C LEU A 815 -46.10 -28.57 -30.94
N ALA A 816 -46.14 -28.60 -32.28
CA ALA A 816 -47.13 -29.38 -33.02
C ALA A 816 -46.94 -30.90 -32.82
N SER A 817 -45.70 -31.39 -32.81
CA SER A 817 -45.40 -32.81 -32.57
C SER A 817 -45.66 -33.21 -31.12
N GLY A 818 -45.38 -32.33 -30.16
CA GLY A 818 -45.73 -32.54 -28.74
C GLY A 818 -47.24 -32.62 -28.52
N LEU A 819 -48.00 -31.70 -29.10
CA LEU A 819 -49.47 -31.72 -29.01
C LEU A 819 -50.07 -32.93 -29.73
N ALA A 820 -49.54 -33.33 -30.87
CA ALA A 820 -49.95 -34.55 -31.57
C ALA A 820 -49.68 -35.80 -30.71
N SER A 821 -48.55 -35.84 -30.02
CA SER A 821 -48.18 -36.95 -29.12
C SER A 821 -49.11 -37.03 -27.90
N VAL A 822 -49.45 -35.89 -27.30
CA VAL A 822 -50.43 -35.81 -26.20
C VAL A 822 -51.82 -36.21 -26.68
N ALA A 823 -52.25 -35.76 -27.87
CA ALA A 823 -53.50 -36.18 -28.47
C ALA A 823 -53.53 -37.70 -28.75
N LEU A 824 -52.41 -38.27 -29.20
CA LEU A 824 -52.28 -39.70 -29.47
C LEU A 824 -52.34 -40.53 -28.18
N VAL A 825 -51.73 -40.03 -27.10
CA VAL A 825 -51.84 -40.60 -25.74
C VAL A 825 -53.27 -40.53 -25.22
N ILE A 826 -53.96 -39.41 -25.41
CA ILE A 826 -55.38 -39.27 -25.01
C ILE A 826 -56.26 -40.23 -25.82
N VAL A 827 -56.05 -40.34 -27.13
CA VAL A 827 -56.80 -41.28 -27.99
C VAL A 827 -56.49 -42.73 -27.63
N THR A 828 -55.24 -43.08 -27.31
CA THR A 828 -54.89 -44.44 -26.85
C THR A 828 -55.48 -44.76 -25.49
N ILE A 829 -55.49 -43.81 -24.54
CA ILE A 829 -56.17 -43.97 -23.24
C ILE A 829 -57.68 -44.12 -23.43
N LEU A 830 -58.30 -43.37 -24.34
CA LEU A 830 -59.73 -43.49 -24.62
C LEU A 830 -60.10 -44.82 -25.31
N ASN A 831 -59.20 -45.37 -26.13
CA ASN A 831 -59.42 -46.66 -26.81
C ASN A 831 -59.11 -47.88 -25.93
N THR A 832 -58.32 -47.76 -24.86
CA THR A 832 -58.06 -48.85 -23.90
C THR A 832 -59.11 -48.95 -22.79
N VAL A 833 -60.05 -48.01 -22.71
CA VAL A 833 -61.14 -47.96 -21.72
C VAL A 833 -62.49 -48.46 -22.30
N LYS A 834 -62.48 -49.19 -23.42
CA LYS A 834 -63.66 -49.85 -24.00
C LYS A 834 -63.56 -51.36 -24.01
#